data_AF-A0A938QKS6-F1
#
_entry.id   AF-A0A938QKS6-F1
#
_cell.length_a   1.000
_cell.length_b   1.000
_cell.length_c   1.000
_cell.angle_alpha   90.00
_cell.angle_beta   90.00
_cell.angle_gamma   90.00
#
_symmetry.space_group_name_H-M   'P 1'
#
loop_
_entity.id
_entity.type
_entity.pdbx_description
1 polymer ?
#
loop_
_entity_poly.entity_id
_entity_poly.type
_entity_poly.pdbx_seq_one_letter_code
_entity_poly.pdbx_strand_id
1 'polypeptide(L)'
;MRRSRLGLNGIPGSWGFIPNLSYLRDRLLLARDLLTQDGSIFVQISDENLHLVRNLLDELFGKENFCSIIVIQKTGGLVQKLLPRTCDYLLWYSKEKDILKFNPLYLLKPSDSESQYNYLELENGFRRPLSSEERLNWGIIPHGSNIFQPTSTESANPTFDCNFKGKIYSQRWKTNIDGLKRLSDNVWDDVMGERDMLYAVQTNTKIIERCILMTTDPGDLVLDPTCGSGTTVFCAEKWGRRWITCDTSRVALAIARQRLLIARYDYYELKNPEGGPAGGFDYEEVPHISLESIAKNLEIDAIAERFNPKIEAALGDLNRALGQTFREWEVPREAEEGWPQEAGEAHARFLSLKQEKRREIDESIDRNAKPETLYDRPKKRSGVVRVSGPFTVEAIPAPMVTDPAEAPIPSFEEEEARARLNDRGGDYLADMLNLLQGQGGVLFPGGKKLALQNLRRLSLGLLHGEGETAQNGQTVRAALSFGPQYGPLTAFQVQEAVPTAKMNGYGMLIFAGFSFDPEAQAFIQRAPVAGMEVHFAHIAPDVLVGDLLKTNRASQIFTVFGQPDVKPVKHKDGTYTVELQGVDIYDPLTGETHHARGNQAAAWFLDTDYDGQTFHICQAFFPGDADAWKKLERALKARIDPEAFAQMRGTVSFPFKPGKHQRFAVKVIDFRGNEVVRVLPLEGAVYREG
;
A
#
# COMPACT_ATOMS: atom_id res chain seq x y z
N MET A 1 -11.60 -48.64 22.15
CA MET A 1 -11.92 -47.61 23.17
C MET A 1 -11.06 -47.83 24.42
N ARG A 2 -10.09 -46.95 24.68
CA ARG A 2 -9.68 -46.43 26.01
C ARG A 2 -8.48 -45.48 25.81
N ARG A 3 -8.59 -44.30 26.43
CA ARG A 3 -7.60 -43.22 26.48
C ARG A 3 -6.32 -43.66 27.18
N SER A 4 -5.16 -43.16 26.73
CA SER A 4 -3.95 -43.08 27.53
C SER A 4 -3.28 -41.70 27.36
N ARG A 5 -3.11 -41.01 28.49
CA ARG A 5 -2.21 -39.87 28.67
C ARG A 5 -0.84 -40.40 29.09
N LEU A 6 0.23 -39.80 28.57
CA LEU A 6 1.64 -39.74 29.06
C LEU A 6 2.30 -38.67 28.16
N GLY A 7 2.86 -37.54 28.57
CA GLY A 7 3.33 -37.06 29.87
C GLY A 7 4.86 -36.99 29.88
N LEU A 8 5.45 -35.86 29.46
CA LEU A 8 6.85 -35.48 29.73
C LEU A 8 6.90 -33.99 30.13
N ASN A 9 7.33 -33.73 31.37
CA ASN A 9 7.62 -32.42 31.96
C ASN A 9 9.14 -32.20 31.99
N GLY A 10 9.63 -30.96 31.77
CA GLY A 10 11.02 -30.60 32.07
C GLY A 10 11.56 -29.23 31.59
N ILE A 11 11.10 -28.14 32.24
CA ILE A 11 11.79 -26.83 32.52
C ILE A 11 12.06 -25.81 31.37
N PRO A 12 12.22 -24.49 31.65
CA PRO A 12 11.22 -23.46 31.35
C PRO A 12 11.74 -22.35 30.41
N GLY A 13 11.00 -22.02 29.37
CA GLY A 13 11.35 -20.89 28.52
C GLY A 13 10.51 -20.84 27.25
N SER A 14 9.88 -19.70 27.02
CA SER A 14 9.21 -19.31 25.78
C SER A 14 8.10 -20.23 25.26
N TRP A 15 6.92 -20.14 25.87
CA TRP A 15 5.68 -20.19 25.09
C TRP A 15 5.56 -18.87 24.31
N GLY A 16 6.32 -18.75 23.22
CA GLY A 16 6.08 -17.74 22.20
C GLY A 16 5.15 -18.32 21.13
N PHE A 17 4.24 -17.49 20.61
CA PHE A 17 3.52 -17.69 19.34
C PHE A 17 2.17 -18.46 19.31
N ILE A 18 1.26 -18.21 20.26
CA ILE A 18 -0.20 -18.42 20.04
C ILE A 18 -1.05 -17.13 19.92
N PRO A 19 -0.61 -15.89 20.24
CA PRO A 19 -1.55 -14.74 20.19
C PRO A 19 -1.87 -14.19 18.78
N ASN A 20 -1.27 -14.71 17.70
CA ASN A 20 -1.34 -14.06 16.37
C ASN A 20 -2.42 -14.64 15.43
N LEU A 21 -2.78 -15.93 15.54
CA LEU A 21 -3.71 -16.57 14.59
C LEU A 21 -5.17 -16.23 14.85
N SER A 22 -5.61 -16.17 16.12
CA SER A 22 -6.98 -15.76 16.46
C SER A 22 -7.23 -14.31 16.04
N TYR A 23 -6.26 -13.43 16.30
CA TYR A 23 -6.27 -12.03 15.87
C TYR A 23 -6.34 -11.88 14.34
N LEU A 24 -5.57 -12.69 13.60
CA LEU A 24 -5.59 -12.70 12.14
C LEU A 24 -6.90 -13.28 11.59
N ARG A 25 -7.46 -14.31 12.25
CA ARG A 25 -8.72 -14.95 11.88
C ARG A 25 -9.87 -13.97 11.82
N ASP A 26 -10.05 -13.17 12.87
CA ASP A 26 -11.18 -12.24 12.95
C ASP A 26 -11.10 -11.16 11.85
N ARG A 27 -9.89 -10.70 11.50
CA ARG A 27 -9.68 -9.77 10.38
C ARG A 27 -9.94 -10.40 9.02
N LEU A 28 -9.43 -11.60 8.79
CA LEU A 28 -9.64 -12.30 7.53
C LEU A 28 -11.12 -12.69 7.34
N LEU A 29 -11.83 -12.98 8.43
CA LEU A 29 -13.28 -13.20 8.41
C LEU A 29 -14.01 -11.93 7.97
N LEU A 30 -13.70 -10.77 8.58
CA LEU A 30 -14.28 -9.50 8.16
C LEU A 30 -13.93 -9.15 6.71
N ALA A 31 -12.68 -9.35 6.30
CA ALA A 31 -12.23 -9.12 4.94
C ALA A 31 -13.01 -9.98 3.93
N ARG A 32 -13.23 -11.26 4.23
CA ARG A 32 -14.07 -12.16 3.42
C ARG A 32 -15.49 -11.64 3.28
N ASP A 33 -16.08 -11.17 4.38
CA ASP A 33 -17.45 -10.69 4.37
C ASP A 33 -17.61 -9.38 3.57
N LEU A 34 -16.58 -8.52 3.57
CA LEU A 34 -16.51 -7.29 2.78
C LEU A 34 -16.22 -7.50 1.28
N LEU A 35 -15.61 -8.63 0.90
CA LEU A 35 -15.29 -8.93 -0.50
C LEU A 35 -16.55 -9.15 -1.35
N THR A 36 -16.52 -8.69 -2.60
CA THR A 36 -17.47 -9.11 -3.62
C THR A 36 -17.28 -10.59 -3.96
N GLN A 37 -18.28 -11.23 -4.59
CA GLN A 37 -18.20 -12.66 -4.89
C GLN A 37 -17.08 -13.01 -5.88
N ASP A 38 -16.82 -12.12 -6.84
CA ASP A 38 -15.70 -12.19 -7.79
C ASP A 38 -14.37 -11.68 -7.20
N GLY A 39 -14.36 -11.26 -5.93
CA GLY A 39 -13.25 -10.57 -5.28
C GLY A 39 -12.09 -11.49 -4.89
N SER A 40 -10.90 -10.90 -4.83
CA SER A 40 -9.64 -11.57 -4.45
C SER A 40 -9.06 -11.02 -3.16
N ILE A 41 -8.36 -11.89 -2.41
CA ILE A 41 -7.51 -11.51 -1.28
C ILE A 41 -6.09 -12.04 -1.50
N PHE A 42 -5.11 -11.18 -1.21
CA PHE A 42 -3.69 -11.51 -1.23
C PHE A 42 -3.11 -11.32 0.17
N VAL A 43 -2.44 -12.33 0.70
CA VAL A 43 -1.79 -12.27 2.02
C VAL A 43 -0.30 -12.54 1.87
N GLN A 44 0.53 -11.53 2.14
CA GLN A 44 1.99 -11.67 2.13
C GLN A 44 2.46 -12.29 3.45
N ILE A 45 3.29 -13.34 3.37
CA ILE A 45 3.78 -14.07 4.54
C ILE A 45 5.15 -14.71 4.26
N SER A 46 5.95 -14.90 5.30
CA SER A 46 7.19 -15.69 5.22
C SER A 46 6.91 -17.19 5.30
N ASP A 47 7.93 -18.01 5.03
CA ASP A 47 7.87 -19.48 5.15
C ASP A 47 7.50 -19.97 6.57
N GLU A 48 7.79 -19.18 7.61
CA GLU A 48 7.56 -19.56 9.01
C GLU A 48 6.09 -19.79 9.33
N ASN A 49 5.23 -18.89 8.85
CA ASN A 49 3.80 -18.92 9.14
C ASN A 49 2.95 -19.29 7.92
N LEU A 50 3.55 -19.51 6.75
CA LEU A 50 2.85 -19.82 5.50
C LEU A 50 1.81 -20.93 5.66
N HIS A 51 2.20 -22.06 6.25
CA HIS A 51 1.33 -23.23 6.42
C HIS A 51 0.19 -22.98 7.43
N LEU A 52 0.43 -22.16 8.46
CA LEU A 52 -0.58 -21.80 9.46
C LEU A 52 -1.63 -20.85 8.87
N VAL A 53 -1.18 -19.78 8.20
CA VAL A 53 -2.06 -18.80 7.55
C VAL A 53 -2.82 -19.45 6.39
N ARG A 54 -2.18 -20.39 5.67
CA ARG A 54 -2.84 -21.19 4.64
C ARG A 54 -4.02 -21.98 5.19
N ASN A 55 -3.81 -22.74 6.26
CA ASN A 55 -4.89 -23.52 6.88
C ASN A 55 -6.03 -22.62 7.37
N LEU A 56 -5.70 -21.44 7.88
CA LEU A 56 -6.69 -20.45 8.32
C LEU A 56 -7.52 -19.91 7.15
N LEU A 57 -6.90 -19.61 6.01
CA LEU A 57 -7.62 -19.20 4.80
C LEU A 57 -8.46 -20.34 4.23
N ASP A 58 -7.98 -21.58 4.27
CA ASP A 58 -8.79 -22.76 3.87
C ASP A 58 -10.04 -22.92 4.75
N GLU A 59 -9.95 -22.65 6.06
CA GLU A 59 -11.10 -22.64 6.97
C GLU A 59 -12.10 -21.52 6.62
N LEU A 60 -11.61 -20.31 6.34
CA LEU A 60 -12.44 -19.13 6.17
C LEU A 60 -13.05 -19.00 4.77
N PHE A 61 -12.26 -19.25 3.73
CA PHE A 61 -12.64 -19.08 2.32
C PHE A 61 -13.02 -20.40 1.65
N GLY A 62 -12.69 -21.55 2.24
CA GLY A 62 -12.83 -22.85 1.60
C GLY A 62 -11.60 -23.19 0.75
N LYS A 63 -11.16 -24.45 0.83
CA LYS A 63 -9.96 -24.95 0.12
C LYS A 63 -10.09 -24.89 -1.41
N GLU A 64 -11.32 -24.97 -1.90
CA GLU A 64 -11.70 -24.89 -3.31
C GLU A 64 -11.47 -23.49 -3.88
N ASN A 65 -11.59 -22.46 -3.04
CA ASN A 65 -11.43 -21.05 -3.43
C ASN A 65 -9.98 -20.56 -3.42
N PHE A 66 -9.04 -21.46 -3.13
CA PHE A 66 -7.63 -21.19 -3.28
C PHE A 66 -7.22 -21.03 -4.74
N CYS A 67 -6.48 -19.96 -5.04
CA CYS A 67 -5.98 -19.66 -6.39
C CYS A 67 -4.53 -20.12 -6.56
N SER A 68 -3.58 -19.49 -5.87
CA SER A 68 -2.14 -19.81 -5.97
C SER A 68 -1.31 -19.33 -4.77
N ILE A 69 -0.12 -19.90 -4.60
CA ILE A 69 0.94 -19.37 -3.72
C ILE A 69 2.02 -18.78 -4.62
N ILE A 70 2.14 -17.46 -4.67
CA ILE A 70 3.12 -16.75 -5.50
C ILE A 70 4.40 -16.56 -4.70
N VAL A 71 5.55 -16.91 -5.28
CA VAL A 71 6.85 -16.78 -4.62
C VAL A 71 7.52 -15.47 -5.02
N ILE A 72 7.92 -14.66 -4.03
CA ILE A 72 8.63 -13.40 -4.21
C ILE A 72 10.07 -13.58 -3.72
N GLN A 73 11.06 -13.17 -4.52
CA GLN A 73 12.45 -13.18 -4.09
C GLN A 73 12.78 -11.97 -3.17
N LYS A 74 13.53 -12.21 -2.09
CA LYS A 74 14.06 -11.16 -1.20
C LYS A 74 15.36 -10.58 -1.73
N THR A 75 15.66 -9.35 -1.34
CA THR A 75 16.92 -8.69 -1.65
C THR A 75 18.04 -9.25 -0.77
N GLY A 76 18.96 -10.01 -1.36
CA GLY A 76 20.21 -10.45 -0.74
C GLY A 76 20.10 -11.59 0.28
N GLY A 77 21.02 -12.55 0.21
CA GLY A 77 21.19 -13.57 1.25
C GLY A 77 22.23 -13.11 2.27
N LEU A 78 21.83 -12.88 3.52
CA LEU A 78 22.79 -12.81 4.63
C LEU A 78 23.46 -14.18 4.78
N VAL A 79 24.73 -14.20 5.21
CA VAL A 79 25.43 -15.46 5.52
C VAL A 79 24.69 -16.17 6.63
N GLN A 80 24.10 -17.33 6.33
CA GLN A 80 23.42 -18.18 7.29
C GLN A 80 24.15 -19.52 7.43
N LYS A 81 24.03 -20.14 8.61
CA LYS A 81 24.62 -21.47 8.89
C LYS A 81 23.96 -22.58 8.07
N LEU A 82 22.72 -22.37 7.64
CA LEU A 82 21.89 -23.29 6.85
C LEU A 82 21.46 -22.61 5.53
N LEU A 83 20.57 -23.25 4.78
CA LEU A 83 20.05 -22.68 3.52
C LEU A 83 19.45 -21.28 3.77
N PRO A 84 19.85 -20.27 2.99
CA PRO A 84 19.39 -18.91 3.20
C PRO A 84 17.91 -18.77 2.83
N ARG A 85 17.13 -18.15 3.73
CA ARG A 85 15.73 -17.79 3.51
C ARG A 85 15.63 -16.64 2.52
N THR A 86 15.52 -16.97 1.24
CA THR A 86 15.63 -16.03 0.11
C THR A 86 14.30 -15.59 -0.49
N CYS A 87 13.17 -16.07 0.04
CA CYS A 87 11.84 -15.77 -0.51
C CYS A 87 10.82 -15.37 0.56
N ASP A 88 9.82 -14.61 0.13
CA ASP A 88 8.50 -14.46 0.76
C ASP A 88 7.43 -15.07 -0.16
N TYR A 89 6.21 -15.19 0.36
CA TYR A 89 5.08 -15.81 -0.34
C TYR A 89 3.87 -14.90 -0.30
N LEU A 90 3.07 -14.91 -1.37
CA LEU A 90 1.75 -14.32 -1.44
C LEU A 90 0.72 -15.45 -1.58
N LEU A 91 -0.13 -15.61 -0.58
CA LEU A 91 -1.30 -16.48 -0.65
C LEU A 91 -2.43 -15.75 -1.38
N TRP A 92 -2.89 -16.29 -2.51
CA TRP A 92 -4.02 -15.75 -3.26
C TRP A 92 -5.25 -16.64 -3.12
N TYR A 93 -6.34 -16.06 -2.61
CA TYR A 93 -7.66 -16.65 -2.53
C TYR A 93 -8.69 -15.78 -3.22
N SER A 94 -9.78 -16.40 -3.63
CA SER A 94 -11.00 -15.75 -4.10
C SER A 94 -12.13 -15.97 -3.09
N LYS A 95 -13.20 -15.18 -3.19
CA LYS A 95 -14.44 -15.48 -2.45
C LYS A 95 -15.21 -16.61 -3.11
N GLU A 96 -15.42 -16.53 -4.42
CA GLU A 96 -15.96 -17.61 -5.25
C GLU A 96 -15.09 -17.78 -6.51
N LYS A 97 -14.36 -18.89 -6.60
CA LYS A 97 -13.37 -19.11 -7.65
C LYS A 97 -13.95 -19.23 -9.05
N ASP A 98 -15.17 -19.74 -9.17
CA ASP A 98 -15.81 -20.00 -10.46
C ASP A 98 -16.19 -18.72 -11.22
N ILE A 99 -16.33 -17.61 -10.51
CA ILE A 99 -16.67 -16.28 -11.08
C ILE A 99 -15.58 -15.24 -10.79
N LEU A 100 -14.39 -15.70 -10.41
CA LEU A 100 -13.24 -14.86 -10.10
C LEU A 100 -12.89 -13.93 -11.27
N LYS A 101 -12.73 -12.64 -10.96
CA LYS A 101 -12.15 -11.68 -11.90
C LYS A 101 -10.67 -11.96 -12.08
N PHE A 102 -10.24 -12.21 -13.32
CA PHE A 102 -8.84 -12.41 -13.67
C PHE A 102 -8.47 -11.79 -15.02
N ASN A 103 -7.53 -10.85 -14.98
CA ASN A 103 -6.94 -10.16 -16.13
C ASN A 103 -5.52 -10.72 -16.35
N PRO A 104 -5.28 -11.52 -17.42
CA PRO A 104 -3.95 -12.04 -17.71
C PRO A 104 -2.95 -10.90 -17.95
N LEU A 105 -1.78 -11.00 -17.32
CA LEU A 105 -0.68 -10.06 -17.55
C LEU A 105 0.37 -10.71 -18.45
N TYR A 106 0.71 -10.02 -19.52
CA TYR A 106 1.66 -10.50 -20.53
C TYR A 106 3.03 -9.90 -20.29
N LEU A 107 4.06 -10.75 -20.32
CA LEU A 107 5.44 -10.30 -20.33
C LEU A 107 5.95 -10.27 -21.77
N LEU A 108 6.62 -9.19 -22.14
CA LEU A 108 7.36 -9.17 -23.39
C LEU A 108 8.46 -10.23 -23.28
N LYS A 109 8.41 -11.24 -24.14
CA LYS A 109 9.50 -12.21 -24.22
C LYS A 109 10.70 -11.52 -24.88
N PRO A 110 11.82 -11.27 -24.16
CA PRO A 110 12.99 -10.68 -24.77
C PRO A 110 13.53 -11.60 -25.88
N SER A 111 14.17 -10.99 -26.88
CA SER A 111 14.84 -11.70 -27.98
C SER A 111 16.14 -12.33 -27.47
N ASP A 112 16.06 -13.30 -26.57
CA ASP A 112 17.25 -13.97 -26.09
C ASP A 112 17.73 -15.03 -27.10
N SER A 113 19.05 -15.23 -27.14
CA SER A 113 19.75 -16.20 -28.00
C SER A 113 19.35 -17.66 -27.74
N GLU A 114 18.60 -17.94 -26.67
CA GLU A 114 17.98 -19.23 -26.35
C GLU A 114 16.56 -19.41 -26.94
N SER A 115 16.08 -18.45 -27.75
CA SER A 115 14.82 -18.61 -28.48
C SER A 115 14.87 -19.86 -29.37
N GLN A 116 13.91 -20.77 -29.18
CA GLN A 116 13.78 -21.95 -30.04
C GLN A 116 13.38 -21.59 -31.48
N TYR A 117 12.95 -20.35 -31.73
CA TYR A 117 12.70 -19.81 -33.05
C TYR A 117 14.02 -19.43 -33.74
N ASN A 118 14.62 -20.41 -34.40
CA ASN A 118 15.96 -20.34 -34.97
C ASN A 118 15.98 -20.33 -36.51
N TYR A 119 14.81 -20.29 -37.16
CA TYR A 119 14.67 -20.15 -38.60
C TYR A 119 13.97 -18.84 -38.98
N LEU A 120 14.30 -18.37 -40.16
CA LEU A 120 13.77 -17.20 -40.81
C LEU A 120 13.17 -17.62 -42.16
N GLU A 121 11.93 -17.23 -42.43
CA GLU A 121 11.31 -17.26 -43.76
C GLU A 121 11.27 -15.83 -44.31
N LEU A 122 11.98 -15.57 -45.39
CA LEU A 122 11.98 -14.29 -46.10
C LEU A 122 10.66 -14.13 -46.88
N GLU A 123 10.34 -12.90 -47.32
CA GLU A 123 9.13 -12.62 -48.12
C GLU A 123 9.02 -13.46 -49.39
N ASN A 124 10.15 -13.86 -49.99
CA ASN A 124 10.20 -14.74 -51.15
C ASN A 124 9.99 -16.24 -50.80
N GLY A 125 9.65 -16.56 -49.55
CA GLY A 125 9.45 -17.93 -49.05
C GLY A 125 10.74 -18.72 -48.86
N PHE A 126 11.91 -18.10 -49.03
CA PHE A 126 13.19 -18.73 -48.75
C PHE A 126 13.38 -18.87 -47.24
N ARG A 127 13.72 -20.08 -46.81
CA ARG A 127 13.89 -20.43 -45.39
C ARG A 127 15.34 -20.71 -45.10
N ARG A 128 15.88 -20.08 -44.06
CA ARG A 128 17.22 -20.38 -43.56
C ARG A 128 17.29 -20.26 -42.06
N PRO A 129 18.28 -20.87 -41.40
CA PRO A 129 18.58 -20.55 -40.02
C PRO A 129 18.89 -19.05 -39.85
N LEU A 130 18.52 -18.49 -38.70
CA LEU A 130 18.99 -17.17 -38.28
C LEU A 130 20.52 -17.20 -38.12
N SER A 131 21.19 -16.13 -38.56
CA SER A 131 22.62 -15.93 -38.32
C SER A 131 22.87 -15.67 -36.82
N SER A 132 24.11 -15.82 -36.37
CA SER A 132 24.47 -15.51 -34.97
C SER A 132 24.17 -14.06 -34.59
N GLU A 133 24.31 -13.14 -35.54
CA GLU A 133 24.02 -11.72 -35.33
C GLU A 133 22.51 -11.46 -35.28
N GLU A 134 21.73 -12.10 -36.15
CA GLU A 134 20.26 -11.97 -36.18
C GLU A 134 19.60 -12.60 -34.96
N ARG A 135 20.23 -13.62 -34.35
CA ARG A 135 19.77 -14.19 -33.07
C ARG A 135 19.94 -13.23 -31.90
N LEU A 136 20.92 -12.32 -31.97
CA LEU A 136 21.22 -11.35 -30.91
C LEU A 136 20.50 -10.01 -31.11
N ASN A 137 20.11 -9.70 -32.35
CA ASN A 137 19.45 -8.46 -32.70
C ASN A 137 18.40 -8.70 -33.79
N TRP A 138 17.13 -8.72 -33.41
CA TRP A 138 16.04 -8.86 -34.40
C TRP A 138 15.88 -7.64 -35.32
N GLY A 139 16.46 -6.49 -34.97
CA GLY A 139 16.40 -5.27 -35.79
C GLY A 139 17.17 -5.34 -37.11
N ILE A 140 18.02 -6.35 -37.31
CA ILE A 140 18.73 -6.59 -38.58
C ILE A 140 18.03 -7.62 -39.46
N ILE A 141 16.94 -8.23 -38.98
CA ILE A 141 16.16 -9.18 -39.76
C ILE A 141 15.46 -8.41 -40.88
N PRO A 142 15.54 -8.87 -42.15
CA PRO A 142 14.87 -8.21 -43.26
C PRO A 142 13.38 -8.02 -42.97
N HIS A 143 12.89 -6.80 -43.21
CA HIS A 143 11.49 -6.43 -42.98
C HIS A 143 10.55 -7.39 -43.75
N GLY A 144 9.46 -7.81 -43.12
CA GLY A 144 8.50 -8.76 -43.70
C GLY A 144 8.86 -10.24 -43.56
N SER A 145 9.99 -10.56 -42.91
CA SER A 145 10.40 -11.95 -42.69
C SER A 145 9.75 -12.56 -41.43
N ASN A 146 9.34 -13.82 -41.51
CA ASN A 146 8.73 -14.56 -40.42
C ASN A 146 9.77 -15.41 -39.66
N ILE A 147 9.86 -15.21 -38.35
CA ILE A 147 10.72 -16.00 -37.48
C ILE A 147 9.93 -17.23 -36.99
N PHE A 148 10.45 -18.43 -37.21
CA PHE A 148 9.75 -19.68 -36.88
C PHE A 148 10.71 -20.78 -36.37
N GLN A 149 10.11 -21.88 -35.91
CA GLN A 149 10.81 -23.09 -35.51
C GLN A 149 10.16 -24.30 -36.22
N PRO A 150 10.94 -25.16 -36.88
CA PRO A 150 10.42 -26.45 -37.36
C PRO A 150 10.12 -27.35 -36.15
N THR A 151 8.90 -27.88 -36.08
CA THR A 151 8.47 -28.82 -35.03
C THR A 151 8.11 -30.19 -35.61
N SER A 152 8.15 -31.23 -34.79
CA SER A 152 7.79 -32.60 -35.18
C SER A 152 6.29 -32.72 -35.43
N THR A 153 5.89 -33.51 -36.43
CA THR A 153 4.49 -33.78 -36.79
C THR A 153 3.84 -34.93 -36.00
N GLU A 154 4.57 -35.60 -35.10
CA GLU A 154 4.05 -36.70 -34.28
C GLU A 154 3.95 -36.34 -32.78
N SER A 155 2.80 -36.63 -32.18
CA SER A 155 2.50 -36.46 -30.75
C SER A 155 2.76 -37.78 -30.00
N ALA A 156 3.98 -37.96 -29.49
CA ALA A 156 4.25 -38.89 -28.40
C ALA A 156 4.85 -38.06 -27.27
N ASN A 157 4.19 -37.99 -26.09
CA ASN A 157 4.61 -37.15 -24.96
C ASN A 157 6.14 -37.17 -24.81
N PRO A 158 6.84 -36.12 -25.26
CA PRO A 158 8.27 -36.20 -25.43
C PRO A 158 8.93 -36.18 -24.06
N THR A 159 10.07 -36.84 -23.94
CA THR A 159 11.03 -36.46 -22.91
C THR A 159 11.43 -35.03 -23.23
N PHE A 160 11.17 -34.08 -22.34
CA PHE A 160 11.57 -32.70 -22.57
C PHE A 160 12.35 -32.15 -21.39
N ASP A 161 13.37 -31.40 -21.76
CA ASP A 161 14.32 -30.78 -20.87
C ASP A 161 13.65 -29.55 -20.25
N CYS A 162 13.56 -29.53 -18.92
CA CYS A 162 13.16 -28.34 -18.18
C CYS A 162 14.42 -27.71 -17.60
N ASN A 163 14.79 -26.52 -18.09
CA ASN A 163 15.80 -25.69 -17.44
C ASN A 163 15.14 -25.02 -16.23
N PHE A 164 15.59 -25.37 -15.03
CA PHE A 164 15.16 -24.72 -13.81
C PHE A 164 16.38 -24.22 -13.06
N LYS A 165 16.48 -22.89 -12.93
CA LYS A 165 17.59 -22.21 -12.25
C LYS A 165 18.98 -22.61 -12.78
N GLY A 166 19.12 -22.67 -14.11
CA GLY A 166 20.38 -22.96 -14.77
C GLY A 166 20.79 -24.44 -14.75
N LYS A 167 19.91 -25.34 -14.27
CA LYS A 167 20.12 -26.79 -14.31
C LYS A 167 19.06 -27.45 -15.18
N ILE A 168 19.51 -28.29 -16.10
CA ILE A 168 18.64 -28.98 -17.06
C ILE A 168 18.19 -30.32 -16.48
N TYR A 169 16.89 -30.55 -16.44
CA TYR A 169 16.26 -31.79 -16.01
C TYR A 169 15.51 -32.44 -17.18
N SER A 170 16.02 -33.56 -17.69
CA SER A 170 15.41 -34.34 -18.79
C SER A 170 14.65 -35.56 -18.26
N GLN A 171 13.32 -35.49 -18.13
CA GLN A 171 12.50 -36.61 -17.64
C GLN A 171 11.14 -36.68 -18.33
N ARG A 172 10.43 -37.82 -18.17
CA ARG A 172 9.01 -37.91 -18.54
C ARG A 172 8.17 -37.32 -17.42
N TRP A 173 7.75 -36.07 -17.60
CA TRP A 173 6.94 -35.35 -16.62
C TRP A 173 5.47 -35.80 -16.67
N LYS A 174 4.82 -35.90 -15.49
CA LYS A 174 3.36 -36.11 -15.40
C LYS A 174 2.53 -34.89 -15.79
N THR A 175 3.16 -33.71 -15.88
CA THR A 175 2.54 -32.43 -16.26
C THR A 175 3.17 -31.94 -17.57
N ASN A 176 2.43 -31.19 -18.38
CA ASN A 176 2.91 -30.69 -19.67
C ASN A 176 3.81 -29.45 -19.51
N ILE A 177 4.44 -28.99 -20.61
CA ILE A 177 5.24 -27.75 -20.61
C ILE A 177 4.45 -26.57 -20.04
N ASP A 178 3.15 -26.46 -20.27
CA ASP A 178 2.34 -25.35 -19.73
C ASP A 178 2.08 -25.47 -18.23
N GLY A 179 2.07 -26.69 -17.67
CA GLY A 179 2.07 -26.91 -16.22
C GLY A 179 3.41 -26.58 -15.58
N LEU A 180 4.52 -26.82 -16.28
CA LEU A 180 5.86 -26.42 -15.84
C LEU A 180 6.10 -24.91 -16.03
N LYS A 181 5.55 -24.31 -17.09
CA LYS A 181 5.53 -22.85 -17.29
C LYS A 181 4.70 -22.17 -16.22
N ARG A 182 3.50 -22.67 -15.90
CA ARG A 182 2.72 -22.16 -14.74
C ARG A 182 3.51 -22.25 -13.43
N LEU A 183 4.34 -23.28 -13.26
CA LEU A 183 5.24 -23.39 -12.10
C LEU A 183 6.36 -22.34 -12.14
N SER A 184 6.93 -22.02 -13.31
CA SER A 184 7.89 -20.91 -13.47
C SER A 184 7.23 -19.53 -13.35
N ASP A 185 6.02 -19.35 -13.88
CA ASP A 185 5.26 -18.10 -13.88
C ASP A 185 4.78 -17.71 -12.46
N ASN A 186 4.66 -18.72 -11.58
CA ASN A 186 4.31 -18.53 -10.18
C ASN A 186 5.52 -18.19 -9.28
N VAL A 187 6.71 -18.10 -9.86
CA VAL A 187 7.90 -17.53 -9.23
C VAL A 187 8.16 -16.18 -9.88
N TRP A 188 7.89 -15.10 -9.15
CA TRP A 188 8.25 -13.77 -9.62
C TRP A 188 9.73 -13.53 -9.29
N ASP A 189 10.61 -13.98 -10.18
CA ASP A 189 12.07 -13.82 -10.07
C ASP A 189 12.57 -12.46 -10.58
N ASP A 190 11.74 -11.77 -11.35
CA ASP A 190 11.97 -10.41 -11.86
C ASP A 190 11.55 -9.31 -10.88
N VAL A 191 11.03 -9.69 -9.70
CA VAL A 191 10.71 -8.77 -8.61
C VAL A 191 11.50 -9.15 -7.37
N MET A 192 12.04 -8.12 -6.71
CA MET A 192 12.74 -8.25 -5.43
C MET A 192 12.06 -7.40 -4.36
N GLY A 193 12.41 -7.62 -3.10
CA GLY A 193 12.09 -6.70 -2.02
C GLY A 193 12.49 -5.26 -2.33
N GLU A 194 11.79 -4.30 -1.73
CA GLU A 194 12.07 -2.87 -1.92
C GLU A 194 13.52 -2.55 -1.50
N ARG A 195 14.24 -1.77 -2.31
CA ARG A 195 15.65 -1.43 -2.03
C ARG A 195 15.78 -0.11 -1.27
N ASP A 196 14.93 0.85 -1.60
CA ASP A 196 14.91 2.19 -0.99
C ASP A 196 13.65 2.37 -0.15
N MET A 197 13.61 1.69 1.00
CA MET A 197 12.43 1.65 1.86
C MET A 197 12.20 2.99 2.58
N LEU A 198 10.96 3.49 2.52
CA LEU A 198 10.49 4.64 3.32
C LEU A 198 10.05 4.21 4.73
N TYR A 199 9.79 2.91 4.92
CA TYR A 199 9.33 2.31 6.18
C TYR A 199 9.92 0.91 6.32
N ALA A 200 10.17 0.46 7.55
CA ALA A 200 10.90 -0.79 7.83
C ALA A 200 10.31 -2.04 7.17
N VAL A 201 9.00 -2.03 6.90
CA VAL A 201 8.28 -3.09 6.19
C VAL A 201 7.57 -2.45 4.98
N GLN A 202 8.27 -2.35 3.85
CA GLN A 202 7.71 -1.82 2.59
C GLN A 202 7.77 -2.88 1.49
N THR A 203 6.61 -3.18 0.90
CA THR A 203 6.52 -4.04 -0.28
C THR A 203 6.85 -3.25 -1.54
N ASN A 204 7.48 -3.92 -2.50
CA ASN A 204 7.80 -3.35 -3.81
C ASN A 204 6.51 -3.07 -4.60
N THR A 205 6.42 -1.89 -5.21
CA THR A 205 5.26 -1.46 -6.00
C THR A 205 4.88 -2.46 -7.10
N LYS A 206 5.86 -3.03 -7.82
CA LYS A 206 5.62 -3.95 -8.94
C LYS A 206 4.84 -5.21 -8.53
N ILE A 207 5.04 -5.69 -7.31
CA ILE A 207 4.31 -6.82 -6.74
C ILE A 207 2.83 -6.47 -6.60
N ILE A 208 2.55 -5.31 -6.00
CA ILE A 208 1.18 -4.85 -5.75
C ILE A 208 0.47 -4.43 -7.04
N GLU A 209 1.18 -3.80 -7.98
CA GLU A 209 0.67 -3.47 -9.30
C GLU A 209 0.18 -4.72 -10.04
N ARG A 210 0.93 -5.82 -10.00
CA ARG A 210 0.48 -7.10 -10.58
C ARG A 210 -0.79 -7.61 -9.92
N CYS A 211 -0.84 -7.66 -8.59
CA CYS A 211 -2.04 -8.11 -7.88
C CYS A 211 -3.28 -7.30 -8.24
N ILE A 212 -3.15 -5.96 -8.28
CA ILE A 212 -4.24 -5.05 -8.62
C ILE A 212 -4.67 -5.25 -10.08
N LEU A 213 -3.74 -5.21 -11.03
CA LEU A 213 -4.08 -5.33 -12.44
C LEU A 213 -4.70 -6.68 -12.78
N MET A 214 -4.23 -7.78 -12.16
CA MET A 214 -4.77 -9.12 -12.36
C MET A 214 -6.20 -9.29 -11.85
N THR A 215 -6.65 -8.53 -10.85
CA THR A 215 -7.89 -8.87 -10.10
C THR A 215 -8.89 -7.73 -9.98
N THR A 216 -8.60 -6.58 -10.57
CA THR A 216 -9.47 -5.39 -10.49
C THR A 216 -9.47 -4.63 -11.81
N ASP A 217 -10.52 -3.85 -12.03
CA ASP A 217 -10.63 -2.88 -13.11
C ASP A 217 -10.56 -1.44 -12.57
N PRO A 218 -10.30 -0.42 -13.43
CA PRO A 218 -10.42 0.97 -13.01
C PRO A 218 -11.78 1.26 -12.35
N GLY A 219 -11.76 1.95 -11.20
CA GLY A 219 -12.96 2.24 -10.40
C GLY A 219 -13.28 1.23 -9.29
N ASP A 220 -12.75 0.00 -9.36
CA ASP A 220 -12.91 -1.00 -8.30
C ASP A 220 -12.26 -0.53 -6.99
N LEU A 221 -12.73 -1.09 -5.87
CA LEU A 221 -12.27 -0.75 -4.53
C LEU A 221 -11.19 -1.71 -4.04
N VAL A 222 -10.04 -1.17 -3.64
CA VAL A 222 -8.94 -1.90 -3.00
C VAL A 222 -8.88 -1.58 -1.51
N LEU A 223 -8.90 -2.61 -0.65
CA LEU A 223 -8.74 -2.47 0.80
C LEU A 223 -7.38 -3.00 1.22
N ASP A 224 -6.60 -2.18 1.93
CA ASP A 224 -5.37 -2.59 2.60
C ASP A 224 -5.45 -2.26 4.10
N PRO A 225 -5.78 -3.24 4.95
CA PRO A 225 -5.96 -3.00 6.38
C PRO A 225 -4.64 -2.96 7.18
N THR A 226 -3.49 -3.04 6.49
CA THR A 226 -2.13 -3.01 7.09
C THR A 226 -1.22 -2.12 6.24
N CYS A 227 -1.55 -0.83 6.16
CA CYS A 227 -1.06 0.04 5.09
C CYS A 227 0.46 0.24 5.04
N GLY A 228 1.16 0.21 6.20
CA GLY A 228 2.58 0.55 6.27
C GLY A 228 2.87 1.90 5.59
N SER A 229 3.83 1.94 4.67
CA SER A 229 4.16 3.15 3.89
C SER A 229 3.17 3.51 2.77
N GLY A 230 2.01 2.84 2.70
CA GLY A 230 0.95 3.14 1.73
C GLY A 230 1.23 2.67 0.31
N THR A 231 2.04 1.60 0.12
CA THR A 231 2.37 1.09 -1.23
C THR A 231 1.11 0.66 -1.99
N THR A 232 0.18 -0.04 -1.35
CA THR A 232 -1.05 -0.52 -2.00
C THR A 232 -1.90 0.62 -2.50
N VAL A 233 -2.12 1.62 -1.65
CA VAL A 233 -2.87 2.81 -2.03
C VAL A 233 -2.19 3.59 -3.15
N PHE A 234 -0.86 3.74 -3.09
CA PHE A 234 -0.11 4.39 -4.15
C PHE A 234 -0.33 3.70 -5.51
N CYS A 235 -0.32 2.36 -5.54
CA CYS A 235 -0.54 1.58 -6.76
C CYS A 235 -2.02 1.61 -7.20
N ALA A 236 -2.96 1.51 -6.27
CA ALA A 236 -4.39 1.62 -6.55
C ALA A 236 -4.72 2.98 -7.18
N GLU A 237 -4.23 4.07 -6.56
CA GLU A 237 -4.37 5.42 -7.09
C GLU A 237 -3.73 5.53 -8.47
N LYS A 238 -2.49 5.04 -8.68
CA LYS A 238 -1.80 5.03 -9.99
C LYS A 238 -2.65 4.40 -11.09
N TRP A 239 -3.30 3.29 -10.80
CA TRP A 239 -4.11 2.55 -11.76
C TRP A 239 -5.61 2.94 -11.72
N GLY A 240 -5.99 4.03 -11.04
CA GLY A 240 -7.36 4.56 -11.06
C GLY A 240 -8.38 3.70 -10.32
N ARG A 241 -7.94 2.93 -9.32
CA ARG A 241 -8.82 2.21 -8.38
C ARG A 241 -9.15 3.13 -7.20
N ARG A 242 -10.32 2.94 -6.61
CA ARG A 242 -10.67 3.50 -5.30
C ARG A 242 -9.93 2.71 -4.22
N TRP A 243 -9.68 3.32 -3.09
CA TRP A 243 -8.94 2.65 -2.03
C TRP A 243 -9.42 3.04 -0.63
N ILE A 244 -9.28 2.10 0.29
CA ILE A 244 -9.38 2.31 1.74
C ILE A 244 -8.13 1.69 2.35
N THR A 245 -7.52 2.39 3.29
CA THR A 245 -6.38 1.84 4.02
C THR A 245 -6.40 2.25 5.48
N CYS A 246 -5.87 1.38 6.33
CA CYS A 246 -5.71 1.67 7.74
C CYS A 246 -4.42 1.04 8.28
N ASP A 247 -3.93 1.59 9.37
CA ASP A 247 -2.82 1.04 10.13
C ASP A 247 -2.97 1.47 11.58
N THR A 248 -2.56 0.63 12.51
CA THR A 248 -2.52 0.99 13.93
C THR A 248 -1.38 1.98 14.22
N SER A 249 -0.36 2.02 13.36
CA SER A 249 0.76 2.95 13.42
C SER A 249 0.40 4.30 12.77
N ARG A 250 0.34 5.35 13.59
CA ARG A 250 0.22 6.73 13.08
C ARG A 250 1.42 7.15 12.23
N VAL A 251 2.60 6.55 12.45
CA VAL A 251 3.80 6.79 11.64
C VAL A 251 3.60 6.25 10.23
N ALA A 252 3.08 5.03 10.10
CA ALA A 252 2.71 4.44 8.82
C ALA A 252 1.70 5.34 8.08
N LEU A 253 0.64 5.77 8.77
CA LEU A 253 -0.35 6.69 8.22
C LEU A 253 0.24 8.05 7.80
N ALA A 254 1.16 8.63 8.60
CA ALA A 254 1.81 9.90 8.27
C ALA A 254 2.67 9.78 7.02
N ILE A 255 3.46 8.71 6.89
CA ILE A 255 4.30 8.42 5.73
C ILE A 255 3.42 8.17 4.49
N ALA A 256 2.40 7.32 4.61
CA ALA A 256 1.47 7.05 3.53
C ALA A 256 0.77 8.33 3.05
N ARG A 257 0.28 9.17 3.97
CA ARG A 257 -0.32 10.47 3.68
C ARG A 257 0.64 11.38 2.93
N GLN A 258 1.85 11.56 3.44
CA GLN A 258 2.85 12.42 2.79
C GLN A 258 3.20 11.90 1.40
N ARG A 259 3.41 10.59 1.25
CA ARG A 259 3.70 9.92 -0.01
C ARG A 259 2.62 10.20 -1.06
N LEU A 260 1.34 10.10 -0.67
CA LEU A 260 0.21 10.37 -1.56
C LEU A 260 0.06 11.85 -1.91
N LEU A 261 0.33 12.77 -0.97
CA LEU A 261 0.25 14.22 -1.22
C LEU A 261 1.28 14.71 -2.22
N ILE A 262 2.47 14.11 -2.26
CA ILE A 262 3.57 14.51 -3.15
C ILE A 262 3.65 13.67 -4.43
N ALA A 263 2.90 12.56 -4.50
CA ALA A 263 2.92 11.66 -5.64
C ALA A 263 2.44 12.33 -6.92
N ARG A 264 3.07 11.95 -8.03
CA ARG A 264 2.67 12.30 -9.39
C ARG A 264 2.46 11.03 -10.17
N TYR A 265 1.34 10.97 -10.88
CA TYR A 265 0.94 9.85 -11.69
C TYR A 265 0.82 10.26 -13.14
N ASP A 266 1.02 9.29 -14.01
CA ASP A 266 0.68 9.45 -15.41
C ASP A 266 -0.83 9.59 -15.58
N TYR A 267 -1.24 10.41 -16.54
CA TYR A 267 -2.62 10.47 -17.00
C TYR A 267 -2.81 9.49 -18.15
N TYR A 268 -3.83 8.65 -18.06
CA TYR A 268 -4.19 7.68 -19.09
C TYR A 268 -5.45 8.14 -19.81
N GLU A 269 -5.52 7.86 -21.12
CA GLU A 269 -6.72 8.10 -21.91
C GLU A 269 -7.88 7.23 -21.39
N LEU A 270 -9.06 7.84 -21.29
CA LEU A 270 -10.24 7.20 -20.72
C LEU A 270 -11.13 6.64 -21.84
N LYS A 271 -11.64 5.42 -21.65
CA LYS A 271 -12.60 4.82 -22.57
C LYS A 271 -13.95 5.54 -22.52
N ASN A 272 -14.39 5.93 -21.33
CA ASN A 272 -15.54 6.81 -21.12
C ASN A 272 -15.16 8.02 -20.25
N PRO A 273 -14.91 9.20 -20.85
CA PRO A 273 -14.49 10.39 -20.12
C PRO A 273 -15.47 10.88 -19.04
N GLU A 274 -16.78 10.67 -19.22
CA GLU A 274 -17.80 11.17 -18.29
C GLU A 274 -17.75 10.47 -16.92
N GLY A 275 -17.29 9.21 -16.89
CA GLY A 275 -17.14 8.41 -15.67
C GLY A 275 -15.81 8.58 -14.95
N GLY A 276 -14.91 9.43 -15.46
CA GLY A 276 -13.52 9.51 -14.96
C GLY A 276 -12.79 8.16 -15.07
N PRO A 277 -11.83 7.86 -14.19
CA PRO A 277 -11.12 6.58 -14.19
C PRO A 277 -12.05 5.35 -14.10
N ALA A 278 -13.19 5.46 -13.42
CA ALA A 278 -14.16 4.37 -13.32
C ALA A 278 -14.86 4.05 -14.66
N GLY A 279 -14.78 4.95 -15.64
CA GLY A 279 -15.20 4.72 -17.02
C GLY A 279 -14.27 3.80 -17.82
N GLY A 280 -13.16 3.34 -17.21
CA GLY A 280 -12.16 2.49 -17.84
C GLY A 280 -11.09 3.28 -18.60
N PHE A 281 -9.95 2.63 -18.85
CA PHE A 281 -8.87 3.19 -19.67
C PHE A 281 -8.95 2.68 -21.11
N ASP A 282 -8.40 3.45 -22.03
CA ASP A 282 -8.10 3.01 -23.40
C ASP A 282 -6.76 2.28 -23.39
N TYR A 283 -6.80 0.97 -23.65
CA TYR A 283 -5.65 0.07 -23.56
C TYR A 283 -5.08 -0.25 -24.95
N GLU A 284 -3.80 -0.65 -24.98
CA GLU A 284 -3.25 -1.34 -26.14
C GLU A 284 -3.88 -2.74 -26.28
N GLU A 285 -4.15 -3.15 -27.52
CA GLU A 285 -4.68 -4.47 -27.85
C GLU A 285 -3.74 -5.19 -28.81
N VAL A 286 -3.61 -6.50 -28.65
CA VAL A 286 -2.82 -7.38 -29.52
C VAL A 286 -3.70 -8.51 -30.06
N PRO A 287 -3.48 -8.98 -31.30
CA PRO A 287 -4.26 -10.09 -31.84
C PRO A 287 -3.92 -11.40 -31.11
N HIS A 288 -4.94 -12.07 -30.56
CA HIS A 288 -4.83 -13.39 -29.96
C HIS A 288 -5.10 -14.48 -30.99
N ILE A 289 -4.02 -15.07 -31.52
CA ILE A 289 -4.10 -16.12 -32.55
C ILE A 289 -3.96 -17.49 -31.88
N SER A 290 -5.00 -18.30 -31.97
CA SER A 290 -5.04 -19.68 -31.47
C SER A 290 -5.22 -20.69 -32.61
N LEU A 291 -4.84 -21.94 -32.38
CA LEU A 291 -5.11 -23.02 -33.35
C LEU A 291 -6.61 -23.18 -33.62
N GLU A 292 -7.44 -22.99 -32.60
CA GLU A 292 -8.90 -23.06 -32.72
C GLU A 292 -9.46 -21.93 -33.59
N SER A 293 -8.98 -20.69 -33.42
CA SER A 293 -9.45 -19.55 -34.21
C SER A 293 -9.05 -19.68 -35.68
N ILE A 294 -7.87 -20.24 -35.97
CA ILE A 294 -7.45 -20.54 -37.34
C ILE A 294 -8.34 -21.66 -37.93
N ALA A 295 -8.55 -22.75 -37.18
CA ALA A 295 -9.32 -23.91 -37.67
C ALA A 295 -10.81 -23.60 -37.92
N LYS A 296 -11.38 -22.58 -37.26
CA LYS A 296 -12.77 -22.16 -37.44
C LYS A 296 -12.96 -21.04 -38.47
N ASN A 297 -11.88 -20.57 -39.10
CA ASN A 297 -11.94 -19.46 -40.05
C ASN A 297 -12.32 -19.97 -41.47
N LEU A 298 -13.59 -19.85 -41.83
CA LEU A 298 -14.15 -20.27 -43.12
C LEU A 298 -13.53 -19.53 -44.33
N GLU A 299 -12.96 -18.33 -44.13
CA GLU A 299 -12.26 -17.64 -45.23
C GLU A 299 -11.02 -18.42 -45.67
N ILE A 300 -10.33 -19.11 -44.76
CA ILE A 300 -9.16 -19.93 -45.09
C ILE A 300 -9.55 -21.07 -46.03
N ASP A 301 -10.71 -21.68 -45.80
CA ASP A 301 -11.27 -22.72 -46.68
C ASP A 301 -11.59 -22.16 -48.06
N ALA A 302 -12.26 -21.00 -48.13
CA ALA A 302 -12.58 -20.34 -49.40
C ALA A 302 -11.32 -19.92 -50.18
N ILE A 303 -10.28 -19.45 -49.49
CA ILE A 303 -8.97 -19.15 -50.08
C ILE A 303 -8.36 -20.45 -50.62
N ALA A 304 -8.39 -21.55 -49.86
CA ALA A 304 -7.89 -22.84 -50.31
C ALA A 304 -8.63 -23.36 -51.55
N GLU A 305 -9.96 -23.29 -51.60
CA GLU A 305 -10.77 -23.66 -52.76
C GLU A 305 -10.40 -22.86 -54.02
N ARG A 306 -10.07 -21.56 -53.86
CA ARG A 306 -9.69 -20.70 -54.98
C ARG A 306 -8.27 -20.95 -55.51
N PHE A 307 -7.32 -21.24 -54.61
CA PHE A 307 -5.91 -21.37 -54.96
C PHE A 307 -5.47 -22.80 -55.23
N ASN A 308 -6.01 -23.80 -54.55
CA ASN A 308 -5.60 -25.21 -54.71
C ASN A 308 -5.66 -25.68 -56.17
N PRO A 309 -6.75 -25.44 -56.94
CA PRO A 309 -6.81 -25.88 -58.33
C PRO A 309 -5.75 -25.20 -59.22
N LYS A 310 -5.41 -23.94 -58.94
CA LYS A 310 -4.39 -23.19 -59.67
C LYS A 310 -2.98 -23.71 -59.35
N ILE A 311 -2.74 -24.02 -58.08
CA ILE A 311 -1.48 -24.60 -57.60
C ILE A 311 -1.28 -26.00 -58.18
N GLU A 312 -2.33 -26.84 -58.19
CA GLU A 312 -2.31 -28.17 -58.79
C GLU A 312 -2.06 -28.11 -60.30
N ALA A 313 -2.67 -27.16 -61.01
CA ALA A 313 -2.41 -26.95 -62.43
C ALA A 313 -0.96 -26.55 -62.70
N ALA A 314 -0.42 -25.58 -61.94
CA ALA A 314 0.97 -25.15 -62.08
C ALA A 314 1.97 -26.29 -61.75
N LEU A 315 1.65 -27.11 -60.74
CA LEU A 315 2.43 -28.31 -60.41
C LEU A 315 2.39 -29.35 -61.54
N GLY A 316 1.23 -29.55 -62.16
CA GLY A 316 1.07 -30.43 -63.32
C GLY A 316 1.90 -29.99 -64.52
N ASP A 317 1.93 -28.70 -64.81
CA ASP A 317 2.76 -28.13 -65.88
C ASP A 317 4.26 -28.31 -65.58
N LEU A 318 4.68 -28.04 -64.34
CA LEU A 318 6.06 -28.26 -63.90
C LEU A 318 6.50 -29.71 -64.06
N ASN A 319 5.68 -30.65 -63.57
CA ASN A 319 5.94 -32.09 -63.66
C ASN A 319 6.04 -32.55 -65.13
N ARG A 320 5.17 -32.03 -66.00
CA ARG A 320 5.20 -32.34 -67.43
C ARG A 320 6.47 -31.82 -68.11
N ALA A 321 6.88 -30.58 -67.80
CA ALA A 321 8.07 -29.96 -68.39
C ALA A 321 9.37 -30.65 -67.96
N LEU A 322 9.40 -31.23 -66.75
CA LEU A 322 10.57 -31.93 -66.20
C LEU A 322 10.53 -33.45 -66.38
N GLY A 323 9.39 -34.03 -66.82
CA GLY A 323 9.18 -35.48 -66.84
C GLY A 323 9.21 -36.12 -65.44
N GLN A 324 8.82 -35.35 -64.42
CA GLN A 324 8.84 -35.75 -63.01
C GLN A 324 7.41 -35.94 -62.47
N THR A 325 7.30 -36.41 -61.24
CA THR A 325 6.02 -36.61 -60.52
C THR A 325 6.07 -36.06 -59.10
N PHE A 326 6.57 -34.83 -58.95
CA PHE A 326 6.63 -34.15 -57.65
C PHE A 326 5.24 -34.00 -57.04
N ARG A 327 5.16 -34.32 -55.75
CA ARG A 327 4.10 -33.83 -54.86
C ARG A 327 4.38 -32.39 -54.46
N GLU A 328 3.35 -31.68 -53.99
CA GLU A 328 3.45 -30.25 -53.66
C GLU A 328 4.61 -29.90 -52.69
N TRP A 329 4.91 -30.79 -51.75
CA TRP A 329 5.99 -30.61 -50.76
C TRP A 329 7.38 -31.10 -51.25
N GLU A 330 7.44 -31.76 -52.41
CA GLU A 330 8.68 -32.28 -53.00
C GLU A 330 9.29 -31.30 -54.01
N VAL A 331 8.54 -30.28 -54.45
CA VAL A 331 9.02 -29.27 -55.39
C VAL A 331 10.18 -28.47 -54.76
N PRO A 332 11.37 -28.42 -55.40
CA PRO A 332 12.48 -27.60 -54.95
C PRO A 332 12.09 -26.13 -54.79
N ARG A 333 12.69 -25.43 -53.82
CA ARG A 333 12.40 -23.99 -53.58
C ARG A 333 13.05 -23.07 -54.60
N GLU A 334 14.14 -23.52 -55.20
CA GLU A 334 14.84 -22.85 -56.29
C GLU A 334 14.81 -23.76 -57.52
N ALA A 335 14.70 -23.19 -58.71
CA ALA A 335 14.83 -23.97 -59.94
C ALA A 335 16.28 -24.46 -60.06
N GLU A 336 16.48 -25.74 -60.39
CA GLU A 336 17.83 -26.29 -60.50
C GLU A 336 18.52 -25.82 -61.79
N GLU A 337 19.85 -25.79 -61.74
CA GLU A 337 20.68 -25.38 -62.87
C GLU A 337 20.49 -26.34 -64.05
N GLY A 338 20.03 -25.83 -65.19
CA GLY A 338 19.75 -26.62 -66.39
C GLY A 338 18.28 -26.99 -66.62
N TRP A 339 17.34 -26.52 -65.78
CA TRP A 339 15.92 -26.67 -66.06
C TRP A 339 15.51 -25.96 -67.37
N PRO A 340 14.62 -26.57 -68.19
CA PRO A 340 14.04 -25.90 -69.35
C PRO A 340 13.35 -24.60 -68.95
N GLN A 341 13.36 -23.59 -69.83
CA GLN A 341 12.71 -22.30 -69.56
C GLN A 341 11.24 -22.48 -69.17
N GLU A 342 10.51 -23.37 -69.85
CA GLU A 342 9.11 -23.69 -69.56
C GLU A 342 8.93 -24.23 -68.13
N ALA A 343 9.86 -25.06 -67.65
CA ALA A 343 9.85 -25.56 -66.27
C ALA A 343 10.15 -24.45 -65.27
N GLY A 344 11.09 -23.55 -65.58
CA GLY A 344 11.40 -22.38 -64.75
C GLY A 344 10.19 -21.44 -64.60
N GLU A 345 9.46 -21.18 -65.68
CA GLU A 345 8.25 -20.36 -65.65
C GLU A 345 7.11 -21.03 -64.88
N ALA A 346 6.91 -22.35 -65.04
CA ALA A 346 5.91 -23.11 -64.29
C ALA A 346 6.22 -23.16 -62.79
N HIS A 347 7.50 -23.31 -62.43
CA HIS A 347 7.99 -23.27 -61.06
C HIS A 347 7.76 -21.90 -60.40
N ALA A 348 8.11 -20.82 -61.09
CA ALA A 348 7.87 -19.46 -60.60
C ALA A 348 6.37 -19.19 -60.37
N ARG A 349 5.50 -19.63 -61.29
CA ARG A 349 4.04 -19.54 -61.11
C ARG A 349 3.55 -20.34 -59.91
N PHE A 350 4.03 -21.58 -59.75
CA PHE A 350 3.68 -22.43 -58.61
C PHE A 350 4.06 -21.78 -57.28
N LEU A 351 5.29 -21.26 -57.16
CA LEU A 351 5.74 -20.57 -55.94
C LEU A 351 4.97 -19.28 -55.67
N SER A 352 4.75 -18.46 -56.70
CA SER A 352 3.98 -17.22 -56.58
C SER A 352 2.55 -17.47 -56.09
N LEU A 353 1.86 -18.48 -56.62
CA LEU A 353 0.52 -18.85 -56.17
C LEU A 353 0.52 -19.34 -54.71
N LYS A 354 1.55 -20.08 -54.27
CA LYS A 354 1.68 -20.50 -52.87
C LYS A 354 1.96 -19.32 -51.93
N GLN A 355 2.80 -18.38 -52.33
CA GLN A 355 3.07 -17.16 -51.58
C GLN A 355 1.82 -16.29 -51.46
N GLU A 356 1.09 -16.09 -52.56
CA GLU A 356 -0.14 -15.30 -52.58
C GLU A 356 -1.23 -15.94 -51.72
N LYS A 357 -1.45 -17.26 -51.85
CA LYS A 357 -2.34 -18.03 -50.97
C LYS A 357 -1.96 -17.83 -49.50
N ARG A 358 -0.67 -17.92 -49.17
CA ARG A 358 -0.20 -17.79 -47.79
C ARG A 358 -0.45 -16.39 -47.24
N ARG A 359 -0.13 -15.36 -48.02
CA ARG A 359 -0.37 -13.95 -47.66
C ARG A 359 -1.84 -13.70 -47.36
N GLU A 360 -2.75 -14.18 -48.20
CA GLU A 360 -4.19 -14.00 -47.98
C GLU A 360 -4.70 -14.76 -46.75
N ILE A 361 -4.14 -15.94 -46.46
CA ILE A 361 -4.44 -16.68 -45.23
C ILE A 361 -3.97 -15.89 -44.01
N ASP A 362 -2.73 -15.41 -44.00
CA ASP A 362 -2.17 -14.66 -42.87
C ASP A 362 -2.96 -13.34 -42.65
N GLU A 363 -3.31 -12.62 -43.72
CA GLU A 363 -4.20 -11.45 -43.63
C GLU A 363 -5.60 -11.79 -43.10
N SER A 364 -6.15 -12.96 -43.47
CA SER A 364 -7.44 -13.42 -42.96
C SER A 364 -7.34 -13.80 -41.47
N ILE A 365 -6.24 -14.44 -41.05
CA ILE A 365 -5.97 -14.74 -39.65
C ILE A 365 -5.91 -13.45 -38.84
N ASP A 366 -5.17 -12.45 -39.30
CA ASP A 366 -5.03 -11.16 -38.61
C ASP A 366 -6.37 -10.42 -38.49
N ARG A 367 -7.17 -10.39 -39.57
CA ARG A 367 -8.51 -9.76 -39.55
C ARG A 367 -9.51 -10.45 -38.62
N ASN A 368 -9.41 -11.78 -38.51
CA ASN A 368 -10.35 -12.59 -37.71
C ASN A 368 -9.80 -12.92 -36.30
N ALA A 369 -8.57 -12.50 -35.98
CA ALA A 369 -7.98 -12.67 -34.66
C ALA A 369 -8.77 -11.83 -33.64
N LYS A 370 -9.12 -12.46 -32.52
CA LYS A 370 -9.78 -11.73 -31.43
C LYS A 370 -8.74 -10.82 -30.77
N PRO A 371 -9.03 -9.52 -30.56
CA PRO A 371 -8.11 -8.66 -29.83
C PRO A 371 -8.06 -9.09 -28.36
N GLU A 372 -6.88 -8.95 -27.78
CA GLU A 372 -6.61 -9.18 -26.37
C GLU A 372 -6.00 -7.92 -25.74
N THR A 373 -6.58 -7.51 -24.63
CA THR A 373 -6.27 -6.25 -23.96
C THR A 373 -5.03 -6.39 -23.07
N LEU A 374 -4.09 -5.45 -23.20
CA LEU A 374 -2.91 -5.35 -22.34
C LEU A 374 -3.20 -4.41 -21.15
N TYR A 375 -3.66 -4.98 -20.03
CA TYR A 375 -4.11 -4.22 -18.86
C TYR A 375 -3.02 -3.41 -18.15
N ASP A 376 -1.75 -3.70 -18.40
CA ASP A 376 -0.58 -2.96 -17.94
C ASP A 376 -0.15 -1.83 -18.90
N ARG A 377 -0.79 -1.72 -20.08
CA ARG A 377 -0.47 -0.73 -21.13
C ARG A 377 -1.65 0.16 -21.53
N PRO A 378 -2.19 0.97 -20.60
CA PRO A 378 -3.09 2.04 -20.98
C PRO A 378 -2.36 3.13 -21.76
N LYS A 379 -3.03 3.71 -22.76
CA LYS A 379 -2.48 4.80 -23.58
C LYS A 379 -2.26 6.03 -22.72
N LYS A 380 -1.01 6.48 -22.65
CA LYS A 380 -0.61 7.64 -21.84
C LYS A 380 -0.87 8.94 -22.59
N ARG A 381 -1.49 9.91 -21.91
CA ARG A 381 -1.63 11.28 -22.41
C ARG A 381 -0.43 12.13 -21.99
N SER A 382 0.46 12.39 -22.94
CA SER A 382 1.63 13.25 -22.72
C SER A 382 1.22 14.69 -22.38
N GLY A 383 1.97 15.33 -21.49
CA GLY A 383 1.76 16.73 -21.10
C GLY A 383 0.72 16.95 -20.00
N VAL A 384 0.05 15.89 -19.53
CA VAL A 384 -0.87 15.94 -18.39
C VAL A 384 -0.30 15.09 -17.25
N VAL A 385 -0.21 15.68 -16.06
CA VAL A 385 0.20 14.97 -14.84
C VAL A 385 -1.01 14.88 -13.92
N ARG A 386 -1.27 13.68 -13.40
CA ARG A 386 -2.31 13.46 -12.40
C ARG A 386 -1.70 13.47 -11.00
N VAL A 387 -2.41 14.04 -10.05
CA VAL A 387 -2.11 13.95 -8.62
C VAL A 387 -3.17 13.08 -7.95
N SER A 388 -2.90 12.63 -6.72
CA SER A 388 -3.88 11.88 -5.94
C SER A 388 -5.22 12.63 -5.86
N GLY A 389 -6.33 11.91 -6.02
CA GLY A 389 -7.67 12.43 -5.75
C GLY A 389 -7.82 12.91 -4.29
N PRO A 390 -8.91 13.62 -3.96
CA PRO A 390 -9.17 14.03 -2.58
C PRO A 390 -9.32 12.80 -1.67
N PHE A 391 -8.65 12.83 -0.52
CA PHE A 391 -8.74 11.77 0.50
C PHE A 391 -8.71 12.36 1.91
N THR A 392 -9.28 11.63 2.86
CA THR A 392 -9.30 11.98 4.28
C THR A 392 -8.44 11.00 5.06
N VAL A 393 -7.74 11.49 6.09
CA VAL A 393 -7.02 10.65 7.05
C VAL A 393 -7.61 10.89 8.41
N GLU A 394 -8.15 9.83 9.01
CA GLU A 394 -8.78 9.88 10.33
C GLU A 394 -8.03 8.94 11.27
N ALA A 395 -7.77 9.41 12.49
CA ALA A 395 -7.34 8.54 13.57
C ALA A 395 -8.60 8.07 14.28
N ILE A 396 -8.84 6.75 14.33
CA ILE A 396 -9.91 6.17 15.14
C ILE A 396 -9.54 6.46 16.62
N PRO A 397 -10.33 7.27 17.35
CA PRO A 397 -10.28 7.34 18.81
C PRO A 397 -10.61 5.96 19.37
N ALA A 398 -9.94 5.56 20.44
CA ALA A 398 -10.34 4.35 21.16
C ALA A 398 -11.85 4.45 21.52
N PRO A 399 -12.63 3.37 21.36
CA PRO A 399 -14.05 3.39 21.71
C PRO A 399 -14.18 3.77 23.19
N MET A 400 -14.85 4.90 23.47
CA MET A 400 -15.13 5.34 24.84
C MET A 400 -15.82 4.23 25.61
N VAL A 401 -15.16 3.69 26.62
CA VAL A 401 -15.83 2.85 27.61
C VAL A 401 -16.57 3.77 28.58
N THR A 402 -17.87 3.54 28.74
CA THR A 402 -18.67 4.19 29.78
C THR A 402 -18.13 3.76 31.14
N ASP A 403 -17.68 4.76 31.90
CA ASP A 403 -17.08 4.71 33.23
C ASP A 403 -15.77 3.89 33.39
N PRO A 404 -14.58 4.56 33.34
CA PRO A 404 -13.28 3.95 33.58
C PRO A 404 -13.06 3.40 35.00
N ALA A 405 -13.92 3.74 35.97
CA ALA A 405 -13.82 3.22 37.34
C ALA A 405 -14.48 1.84 37.50
N GLU A 406 -15.41 1.48 36.61
CA GLU A 406 -16.21 0.26 36.74
C GLU A 406 -16.01 -0.76 35.60
N ALA A 407 -15.39 -0.36 34.49
CA ALA A 407 -15.16 -1.27 33.38
C ALA A 407 -13.82 -2.02 33.49
N PRO A 408 -13.81 -3.36 33.44
CA PRO A 408 -12.57 -4.12 33.34
C PRO A 408 -11.90 -3.83 32.00
N ILE A 409 -10.62 -3.44 32.03
CA ILE A 409 -9.79 -3.26 30.84
C ILE A 409 -9.82 -4.57 30.05
N PRO A 410 -10.12 -4.56 28.74
CA PRO A 410 -10.06 -5.76 27.93
C PRO A 410 -8.65 -6.35 27.98
N SER A 411 -8.53 -7.65 28.22
CA SER A 411 -7.23 -8.32 28.41
C SER A 411 -6.24 -8.10 27.25
N PHE A 412 -6.77 -7.84 26.04
CA PHE A 412 -5.95 -7.57 24.86
C PHE A 412 -5.26 -6.21 24.89
N GLU A 413 -5.86 -5.15 25.46
CA GLU A 413 -5.20 -3.84 25.60
C GLU A 413 -4.11 -3.90 26.67
N GLU A 414 -4.35 -4.66 27.74
CA GLU A 414 -3.38 -4.91 28.80
C GLU A 414 -2.18 -5.72 28.28
N GLU A 415 -2.43 -6.77 27.50
CA GLU A 415 -1.38 -7.58 26.85
C GLU A 415 -0.63 -6.80 25.77
N GLU A 416 -1.30 -5.97 24.97
CA GLU A 416 -0.68 -5.19 23.91
C GLU A 416 0.15 -4.02 24.47
N ALA A 417 -0.35 -3.34 25.51
CA ALA A 417 0.42 -2.33 26.25
C ALA A 417 1.65 -2.97 26.90
N ARG A 418 1.48 -4.11 27.59
CA ARG A 418 2.61 -4.85 28.20
C ARG A 418 3.59 -5.39 27.15
N ALA A 419 3.13 -5.81 25.97
CA ALA A 419 3.99 -6.28 24.89
C ALA A 419 4.81 -5.15 24.26
N ARG A 420 4.19 -3.97 24.05
CA ARG A 420 4.88 -2.75 23.56
C ARG A 420 5.84 -2.15 24.60
N LEU A 421 5.56 -2.33 25.89
CA LEU A 421 6.44 -1.97 27.01
C LEU A 421 7.58 -2.98 27.22
N ASN A 422 7.35 -4.27 26.90
CA ASN A 422 8.34 -5.35 27.01
C ASN A 422 9.24 -5.49 25.78
N ASP A 423 8.98 -4.77 24.69
CA ASP A 423 9.93 -4.65 23.60
C ASP A 423 11.14 -3.87 24.13
N ARG A 424 12.11 -4.62 24.65
CA ARG A 424 13.36 -4.12 25.22
C ARG A 424 14.25 -3.56 24.10
N GLY A 425 13.82 -2.48 23.49
CA GLY A 425 14.71 -1.53 22.82
C GLY A 425 15.50 -0.79 23.89
N GLY A 426 16.61 -1.38 24.32
CA GLY A 426 17.50 -0.84 25.36
C GLY A 426 18.05 0.56 25.08
N ASP A 427 17.89 1.08 23.86
CA ASP A 427 18.32 2.42 23.43
C ASP A 427 17.22 3.50 23.50
N TYR A 428 15.96 3.22 23.15
CA TYR A 428 14.93 4.29 22.99
C TYR A 428 14.75 5.17 24.23
N LEU A 429 14.54 4.58 25.41
CA LEU A 429 14.34 5.34 26.64
C LEU A 429 15.62 6.07 27.08
N ALA A 430 16.78 5.47 26.81
CA ALA A 430 18.08 6.10 27.08
C ALA A 430 18.29 7.29 26.14
N ASP A 431 17.96 7.15 24.87
CA ASP A 431 17.99 8.22 23.87
C ASP A 431 17.03 9.35 24.23
N MET A 432 15.80 9.05 24.66
CA MET A 432 14.85 10.10 25.07
C MET A 432 15.37 10.87 26.28
N LEU A 433 15.96 10.18 27.27
CA LEU A 433 16.61 10.84 28.41
C LEU A 433 17.82 11.68 27.96
N ASN A 434 18.67 11.16 27.08
CA ASN A 434 19.84 11.87 26.55
C ASN A 434 19.43 13.10 25.73
N LEU A 435 18.38 13.00 24.91
CA LEU A 435 17.82 14.13 24.16
C LEU A 435 17.21 15.17 25.10
N LEU A 436 16.52 14.74 26.16
CA LEU A 436 15.95 15.65 27.15
C LEU A 436 17.05 16.37 27.95
N GLN A 437 18.15 15.66 28.28
CA GLN A 437 19.36 16.25 28.87
C GLN A 437 20.04 17.23 27.90
N GLY A 438 20.18 16.87 26.63
CA GLY A 438 20.77 17.72 25.59
C GLY A 438 19.95 18.98 25.32
N GLN A 439 18.62 18.87 25.30
CA GLN A 439 17.72 20.02 25.27
C GLN A 439 17.81 20.83 26.57
N GLY A 440 18.09 20.18 27.71
CA GLY A 440 18.25 20.78 29.03
C GLY A 440 16.94 21.06 29.75
N GLY A 441 15.86 20.33 29.43
CA GLY A 441 14.52 20.51 30.01
C GLY A 441 13.40 20.51 28.98
N VAL A 442 12.15 20.74 29.42
CA VAL A 442 10.95 20.75 28.56
C VAL A 442 10.58 22.19 28.18
N LEU A 443 10.22 22.41 26.92
CA LEU A 443 9.81 23.73 26.42
C LEU A 443 8.30 23.92 26.58
N PHE A 444 7.92 25.13 26.98
CA PHE A 444 6.54 25.57 27.05
C PHE A 444 6.28 26.61 25.94
N PRO A 445 5.02 26.82 25.56
CA PRO A 445 4.68 27.80 24.54
C PRO A 445 5.16 29.21 24.97
N GLY A 446 5.55 30.03 23.99
CA GLY A 446 6.19 31.33 24.27
C GLY A 446 7.69 31.28 24.59
N GLY A 447 8.33 30.11 24.43
CA GLY A 447 9.80 29.97 24.56
C GLY A 447 10.31 29.85 26.00
N LYS A 448 9.40 29.70 26.97
CA LYS A 448 9.74 29.43 28.37
C LYS A 448 10.21 27.98 28.50
N LYS A 449 11.21 27.75 29.34
CA LYS A 449 11.86 26.44 29.48
C LYS A 449 11.82 25.99 30.94
N LEU A 450 11.23 24.83 31.20
CA LEU A 450 11.33 24.14 32.47
C LEU A 450 12.66 23.36 32.50
N ALA A 451 13.65 23.90 33.21
CA ALA A 451 14.94 23.21 33.37
C ALA A 451 14.78 22.02 34.33
N LEU A 452 15.27 20.86 33.89
CA LEU A 452 15.37 19.65 34.71
C LEU A 452 16.84 19.41 35.03
N GLN A 453 17.19 19.46 36.31
CA GLN A 453 18.51 19.19 36.85
C GLN A 453 18.58 17.77 37.39
N ASN A 454 19.80 17.23 37.52
CA ASN A 454 20.05 15.91 38.09
C ASN A 454 19.24 14.79 37.43
N LEU A 455 18.98 14.92 36.13
CA LEU A 455 18.15 13.99 35.37
C LEU A 455 18.82 12.62 35.31
N ARG A 456 18.15 11.61 35.86
CA ARG A 456 18.65 10.24 35.94
C ARG A 456 17.56 9.25 35.57
N ARG A 457 17.99 8.10 35.05
CA ARG A 457 17.09 7.01 34.70
C ARG A 457 16.43 6.47 35.97
N LEU A 458 15.13 6.26 35.88
CA LEU A 458 14.31 5.62 36.91
C LEU A 458 13.68 4.37 36.31
N SER A 459 13.49 3.34 37.13
CA SER A 459 12.81 2.11 36.71
C SER A 459 11.81 1.72 37.79
N LEU A 460 10.78 2.55 37.93
CA LEU A 460 9.78 2.43 38.99
C LEU A 460 8.38 2.45 38.39
N GLY A 461 7.76 1.28 38.25
CA GLY A 461 6.49 1.14 37.52
C GLY A 461 6.63 1.67 36.09
N LEU A 462 5.77 2.61 35.71
CA LEU A 462 5.82 3.32 34.41
C LEU A 462 6.56 4.67 34.47
N LEU A 463 7.37 4.89 35.50
CA LEU A 463 8.27 6.03 35.60
C LEU A 463 9.67 5.64 35.11
N HIS A 464 10.14 6.41 34.13
CA HIS A 464 11.32 6.12 33.32
C HIS A 464 12.50 7.05 33.64
N GLY A 465 12.24 8.19 34.26
CA GLY A 465 13.26 9.13 34.70
C GLY A 465 12.83 9.93 35.92
N GLU A 466 13.80 10.49 36.62
CA GLU A 466 13.57 11.51 37.65
C GLU A 466 14.57 12.65 37.49
N GLY A 467 14.16 13.84 37.93
CA GLY A 467 14.99 15.02 38.01
C GLY A 467 14.45 16.00 39.03
N GLU A 468 15.11 17.15 39.12
CA GLU A 468 14.73 18.25 40.02
C GLU A 468 14.49 19.50 39.18
N THR A 469 13.46 20.26 39.54
CA THR A 469 13.17 21.56 38.92
C THR A 469 12.96 22.61 39.98
N ALA A 470 13.24 23.87 39.64
CA ALA A 470 13.05 24.99 40.53
C ALA A 470 11.71 25.66 40.21
N GLN A 471 10.80 25.66 41.18
CA GLN A 471 9.49 26.30 41.07
C GLN A 471 9.30 27.24 42.25
N ASN A 472 9.01 28.52 42.01
CA ASN A 472 8.84 29.54 43.06
C ASN A 472 10.00 29.61 44.08
N GLY A 473 11.24 29.35 43.64
CA GLY A 473 12.43 29.36 44.48
C GLY A 473 12.62 28.12 45.37
N GLN A 474 11.76 27.10 45.23
CA GLN A 474 11.88 25.80 45.91
C GLN A 474 12.24 24.69 44.92
N THR A 475 13.02 23.71 45.37
CA THR A 475 13.37 22.53 44.57
C THR A 475 12.24 21.50 44.65
N VAL A 476 11.64 21.19 43.50
CA VAL A 476 10.58 20.19 43.35
C VAL A 476 11.13 18.97 42.62
N ARG A 477 10.85 17.77 43.14
CA ARG A 477 11.20 16.51 42.47
C ARG A 477 10.19 16.23 41.35
N ALA A 478 10.70 16.02 40.15
CA ALA A 478 9.93 15.71 38.95
C ALA A 478 10.19 14.26 38.50
N ALA A 479 9.12 13.51 38.24
CA ALA A 479 9.17 12.20 37.60
C ALA A 479 8.83 12.33 36.10
N LEU A 480 9.37 11.41 35.29
CA LEU A 480 9.19 11.36 33.85
C LEU A 480 8.61 10.00 33.46
N SER A 481 7.59 10.03 32.62
CA SER A 481 7.01 8.83 32.01
C SER A 481 6.97 9.01 30.49
N PHE A 482 7.90 8.36 29.78
CA PHE A 482 7.88 8.33 28.31
C PHE A 482 6.83 7.35 27.79
N GLY A 483 6.08 7.78 26.77
CA GLY A 483 5.21 6.91 25.99
C GLY A 483 6.01 5.94 25.13
N PRO A 484 5.34 4.96 24.50
CA PRO A 484 6.00 4.01 23.62
C PRO A 484 6.60 4.71 22.37
N GLN A 485 7.69 4.16 21.84
CA GLN A 485 8.34 4.65 20.61
C GLN A 485 7.37 4.67 19.42
N TYR A 486 6.49 3.67 19.35
CA TYR A 486 5.49 3.49 18.29
C TYR A 486 4.09 3.37 18.92
N GLY A 487 3.53 4.51 19.35
CA GLY A 487 2.16 4.56 19.87
C GLY A 487 1.85 5.80 20.71
N PRO A 488 0.57 6.00 21.08
CA PRO A 488 0.19 7.04 22.02
C PRO A 488 0.51 6.63 23.46
N LEU A 489 0.70 7.62 24.32
CA LEU A 489 0.65 7.45 25.76
C LEU A 489 -0.80 7.21 26.19
N THR A 490 -1.06 6.06 26.82
CA THR A 490 -2.41 5.54 27.07
C THR A 490 -2.98 5.97 28.42
N ALA A 491 -4.30 5.88 28.59
CA ALA A 491 -4.96 6.13 29.88
C ALA A 491 -4.43 5.22 31.00
N PHE A 492 -4.19 3.94 30.69
CA PHE A 492 -3.56 2.98 31.61
C PHE A 492 -2.21 3.49 32.12
N GLN A 493 -1.36 4.00 31.22
CA GLN A 493 -0.05 4.52 31.61
C GLN A 493 -0.17 5.69 32.59
N VAL A 494 -1.16 6.57 32.41
CA VAL A 494 -1.44 7.67 33.33
C VAL A 494 -1.96 7.15 34.68
N GLN A 495 -2.92 6.22 34.66
CA GLN A 495 -3.54 5.64 35.86
C GLN A 495 -2.55 4.91 36.75
N GLU A 496 -1.55 4.24 36.19
CA GLU A 496 -0.49 3.56 36.95
C GLU A 496 0.62 4.52 37.40
N ALA A 497 1.04 5.44 36.54
CA ALA A 497 2.15 6.34 36.84
C ALA A 497 1.80 7.41 37.89
N VAL A 498 0.56 7.90 37.90
CA VAL A 498 0.13 8.97 38.84
C VAL A 498 0.19 8.53 40.31
N PRO A 499 -0.44 7.40 40.73
CA PRO A 499 -0.33 6.89 42.09
C PRO A 499 1.12 6.54 42.45
N THR A 500 1.85 5.92 41.51
CA THR A 500 3.27 5.57 41.70
C THR A 500 4.12 6.80 41.99
N ALA A 501 3.96 7.87 41.22
CA ALA A 501 4.69 9.12 41.44
C ALA A 501 4.34 9.76 42.80
N LYS A 502 3.05 9.79 43.14
CA LYS A 502 2.57 10.35 44.41
C LYS A 502 3.10 9.60 45.63
N MET A 503 3.05 8.27 45.61
CA MET A 503 3.56 7.42 46.69
C MET A 503 5.07 7.60 46.93
N ASN A 504 5.81 8.05 45.91
CA ASN A 504 7.26 8.25 45.97
C ASN A 504 7.67 9.72 46.17
N GLY A 505 6.71 10.59 46.47
CA GLY A 505 6.94 11.98 46.87
C GLY A 505 7.42 12.89 45.75
N TYR A 506 7.03 12.61 44.50
CA TYR A 506 7.23 13.53 43.38
C TYR A 506 6.18 14.64 43.42
N GLY A 507 6.62 15.90 43.34
CA GLY A 507 5.73 17.07 43.27
C GLY A 507 5.32 17.42 41.85
N MET A 508 5.98 16.83 40.85
CA MET A 508 5.67 17.01 39.44
C MET A 508 5.82 15.69 38.67
N LEU A 509 4.95 15.43 37.70
CA LEU A 509 5.00 14.29 36.80
C LEU A 509 4.82 14.76 35.35
N ILE A 510 5.78 14.43 34.50
CA ILE A 510 5.75 14.80 33.08
C ILE A 510 5.59 13.53 32.24
N PHE A 511 4.48 13.46 31.51
CA PHE A 511 4.20 12.44 30.52
C PHE A 511 4.71 12.92 29.17
N ALA A 512 5.75 12.28 28.63
CA ALA A 512 6.36 12.67 27.37
C ALA A 512 6.06 11.64 26.27
N GLY A 513 5.36 12.02 25.20
CA GLY A 513 4.98 11.07 24.14
C GLY A 513 4.89 11.71 22.76
N PHE A 514 5.04 10.91 21.70
CA PHE A 514 4.80 11.34 20.33
C PHE A 514 3.32 11.62 20.03
N SER A 515 2.42 11.08 20.86
CA SER A 515 1.00 11.41 20.88
C SER A 515 0.37 10.96 22.20
N PHE A 516 -0.84 11.46 22.48
CA PHE A 516 -1.59 11.13 23.69
C PHE A 516 -2.96 10.59 23.32
N ASP A 517 -3.42 9.63 24.09
CA ASP A 517 -4.78 9.14 24.06
C ASP A 517 -5.73 10.23 24.63
N PRO A 518 -6.87 10.55 23.96
CA PRO A 518 -7.84 11.52 24.50
C PRO A 518 -8.30 11.21 25.92
N GLU A 519 -8.40 9.93 26.29
CA GLU A 519 -8.76 9.51 27.65
C GLU A 519 -7.66 9.81 28.67
N ALA A 520 -6.38 9.62 28.30
CA ALA A 520 -5.24 10.00 29.11
C ALA A 520 -5.25 11.50 29.43
N GLN A 521 -5.61 12.34 28.45
CA GLN A 521 -5.73 13.78 28.63
C GLN A 521 -6.95 14.16 29.48
N ALA A 522 -8.08 13.46 29.32
CA ALA A 522 -9.30 13.69 30.10
C ALA A 522 -9.17 13.25 31.57
N PHE A 523 -8.37 12.22 31.85
CA PHE A 523 -8.17 11.69 33.21
C PHE A 523 -7.64 12.76 34.18
N ILE A 524 -6.64 13.53 33.75
CA ILE A 524 -6.04 14.60 34.56
C ILE A 524 -7.01 15.78 34.76
N GLN A 525 -7.86 16.08 33.78
CA GLN A 525 -8.86 17.14 33.89
C GLN A 525 -9.96 16.83 34.92
N ARG A 526 -10.38 15.56 35.00
CA ARG A 526 -11.50 15.13 35.85
C ARG A 526 -11.11 15.00 37.33
N ALA A 527 -9.83 14.74 37.61
CA ALA A 527 -9.31 14.56 38.96
C ALA A 527 -7.92 15.19 39.08
N PRO A 528 -7.81 16.51 39.31
CA PRO A 528 -6.53 17.14 39.62
C PRO A 528 -5.91 16.46 40.84
N VAL A 529 -4.67 16.01 40.69
CA VAL A 529 -4.00 15.24 41.72
C VAL A 529 -3.54 16.18 42.82
N ALA A 530 -4.25 16.19 43.95
CA ALA A 530 -3.91 17.05 45.08
C ALA A 530 -2.46 16.85 45.51
N GLY A 531 -1.67 17.94 45.46
CA GLY A 531 -0.25 17.99 45.85
C GLY A 531 0.77 17.57 44.78
N MET A 532 0.37 17.32 43.53
CA MET A 532 1.29 16.96 42.45
C MET A 532 0.84 17.56 41.10
N GLU A 533 1.75 18.24 40.41
CA GLU A 533 1.50 18.79 39.08
C GLU A 533 1.71 17.74 37.99
N VAL A 534 0.86 17.72 36.97
CA VAL A 534 0.95 16.75 35.87
C VAL A 534 0.96 17.49 34.53
N HIS A 535 1.94 17.19 33.68
CA HIS A 535 2.09 17.81 32.36
C HIS A 535 2.21 16.77 31.24
N PHE A 536 1.69 17.11 30.06
CA PHE A 536 1.87 16.33 28.82
C PHE A 536 2.85 17.06 27.89
N ALA A 537 3.99 16.43 27.59
CA ALA A 537 5.03 16.94 26.72
C ALA A 537 5.09 16.16 25.40
N HIS A 538 4.81 16.82 24.29
CA HIS A 538 4.91 16.21 22.97
C HIS A 538 6.38 16.01 22.56
N ILE A 539 6.70 14.85 21.99
CA ILE A 539 8.00 14.53 21.39
C ILE A 539 7.95 14.81 19.89
N ALA A 540 8.89 15.59 19.36
CA ALA A 540 8.96 15.89 17.93
C ALA A 540 9.15 14.60 17.09
N PRO A 541 8.34 14.36 16.04
CA PRO A 541 8.44 13.15 15.20
C PRO A 541 9.80 12.98 14.51
N ASP A 542 10.51 14.08 14.25
CA ASP A 542 11.83 14.11 13.62
C ASP A 542 12.89 13.30 14.38
N VAL A 543 12.65 13.03 15.67
CA VAL A 543 13.51 12.18 16.51
C VAL A 543 13.62 10.74 15.98
N LEU A 544 12.60 10.26 15.26
CA LEU A 544 12.58 8.90 14.71
C LEU A 544 13.30 8.79 13.35
N VAL A 545 13.67 9.91 12.74
CA VAL A 545 14.27 9.97 11.39
C VAL A 545 15.70 10.51 11.52
N GLY A 546 16.60 9.67 12.02
CA GLY A 546 17.91 10.05 12.60
C GLY A 546 18.85 10.95 11.78
N ASP A 547 18.63 11.17 10.48
CA ASP A 547 19.46 12.05 9.64
C ASP A 547 18.97 13.51 9.53
N LEU A 548 17.71 13.80 9.88
CA LEU A 548 17.16 15.18 9.84
C LEU A 548 17.50 16.02 11.08
N LEU A 549 17.98 15.41 12.16
CA LEU A 549 18.37 16.11 13.40
C LEU A 549 19.65 16.95 13.26
N LYS A 550 20.47 16.72 12.23
CA LYS A 550 21.79 17.35 12.09
C LYS A 550 21.75 18.82 11.63
N THR A 551 20.62 19.32 11.13
CA THR A 551 20.51 20.68 10.58
C THR A 551 19.84 21.71 11.48
N ASN A 552 19.34 21.35 12.67
CA ASN A 552 18.74 22.33 13.58
C ASN A 552 19.12 22.09 15.04
N ARG A 553 20.19 22.76 15.51
CA ARG A 553 20.62 22.77 16.94
C ARG A 553 19.61 23.40 17.91
N ALA A 554 18.44 23.83 17.43
CA ALA A 554 17.35 24.45 18.19
C ALA A 554 16.03 23.68 18.08
N SER A 555 16.06 22.38 17.73
CA SER A 555 14.85 21.57 17.65
C SER A 555 14.17 21.53 19.02
N GLN A 556 12.90 21.94 19.05
CA GLN A 556 12.06 21.94 20.24
C GLN A 556 11.48 20.53 20.42
N ILE A 557 12.36 19.60 20.80
CA ILE A 557 12.09 18.16 20.82
C ILE A 557 10.99 17.82 21.81
N PHE A 558 11.07 18.35 23.04
CA PHE A 558 10.06 18.14 24.08
C PHE A 558 9.30 19.44 24.33
N THR A 559 8.01 19.48 23.97
CA THR A 559 7.16 20.68 24.08
C THR A 559 5.84 20.38 24.78
N VAL A 560 5.54 21.07 25.89
CA VAL A 560 4.21 21.04 26.52
C VAL A 560 3.26 21.91 25.72
N PHE A 561 2.07 21.41 25.40
CA PHE A 561 0.98 22.22 24.86
C PHE A 561 -0.08 22.41 25.93
N GLY A 562 -0.65 23.61 26.03
CA GLY A 562 -1.92 23.74 26.73
C GLY A 562 -3.09 23.50 25.80
N GLN A 563 -4.27 23.48 26.39
CA GLN A 563 -5.48 23.07 25.70
C GLN A 563 -6.15 24.25 25.00
N PRO A 564 -6.87 24.02 23.88
CA PRO A 564 -7.70 25.05 23.27
C PRO A 564 -8.67 25.62 24.28
N ASP A 565 -8.67 26.94 24.50
CA ASP A 565 -9.70 27.60 25.27
C ASP A 565 -10.87 27.98 24.37
N VAL A 566 -12.02 27.36 24.61
CA VAL A 566 -13.18 27.45 23.72
C VAL A 566 -14.45 27.70 24.51
N LYS A 567 -15.23 28.68 24.06
CA LYS A 567 -16.46 29.10 24.70
C LYS A 567 -17.66 28.88 23.77
N PRO A 568 -18.62 28.01 24.13
CA PRO A 568 -19.89 27.93 23.42
C PRO A 568 -20.78 29.12 23.78
N VAL A 569 -21.45 29.68 22.78
CA VAL A 569 -22.42 30.77 22.91
C VAL A 569 -23.73 30.31 22.29
N LYS A 570 -24.79 30.26 23.10
CA LYS A 570 -26.15 29.91 22.67
C LYS A 570 -26.89 31.17 22.22
N HIS A 571 -27.47 31.14 21.02
CA HIS A 571 -28.27 32.21 20.45
C HIS A 571 -29.76 32.02 20.75
N LYS A 572 -30.53 33.11 20.67
CA LYS A 572 -31.97 33.11 20.97
C LYS A 572 -32.80 32.23 20.03
N ASP A 573 -32.28 31.93 18.84
CA ASP A 573 -32.90 31.09 17.82
C ASP A 573 -32.61 29.58 18.01
N GLY A 574 -31.90 29.22 19.09
CA GLY A 574 -31.54 27.83 19.40
C GLY A 574 -30.28 27.32 18.69
N THR A 575 -29.57 28.18 17.96
CA THR A 575 -28.26 27.86 17.37
C THR A 575 -27.12 28.15 18.36
N TYR A 576 -25.95 27.56 18.10
CA TYR A 576 -24.73 27.75 18.87
C TYR A 576 -23.63 28.28 17.97
N THR A 577 -22.76 29.11 18.54
CA THR A 577 -21.45 29.46 17.97
C THR A 577 -20.37 29.11 18.98
N VAL A 578 -19.21 28.66 18.50
CA VAL A 578 -18.05 28.38 19.34
C VAL A 578 -17.00 29.44 19.08
N GLU A 579 -16.54 30.10 20.14
CA GLU A 579 -15.43 31.06 20.10
C GLU A 579 -14.16 30.37 20.61
N LEU A 580 -13.12 30.34 19.76
CA LEU A 580 -11.76 30.01 20.15
C LEU A 580 -11.12 31.24 20.81
N GLN A 581 -11.09 31.25 22.14
CA GLN A 581 -10.51 32.34 22.91
C GLN A 581 -8.98 32.30 22.87
N GLY A 582 -8.42 31.09 22.83
CA GLY A 582 -6.99 30.91 22.88
C GLY A 582 -6.51 29.48 22.94
N VAL A 583 -5.23 29.34 23.27
CA VAL A 583 -4.65 28.10 23.79
C VAL A 583 -4.00 28.48 25.12
N ASP A 584 -4.35 27.78 26.18
CA ASP A 584 -3.75 28.05 27.49
C ASP A 584 -2.24 27.76 27.45
N ILE A 585 -1.43 28.57 28.10
CA ILE A 585 0.02 28.44 28.15
C ILE A 585 0.44 28.47 29.62
N TYR A 586 0.84 27.33 30.16
CA TYR A 586 1.41 27.27 31.50
C TYR A 586 2.80 27.93 31.55
N ASP A 587 3.05 28.77 32.56
CA ASP A 587 4.35 29.34 32.89
C ASP A 587 5.09 28.43 33.88
N PRO A 588 6.12 27.70 33.43
CA PRO A 588 6.85 26.77 34.28
C PRO A 588 7.71 27.44 35.36
N LEU A 589 7.97 28.75 35.27
CA LEU A 589 8.83 29.47 36.22
C LEU A 589 8.04 30.03 37.40
N THR A 590 6.80 30.48 37.16
CA THR A 590 5.91 31.07 38.17
C THR A 590 4.80 30.13 38.64
N GLY A 591 4.52 29.07 37.88
CA GLY A 591 3.40 28.16 38.13
C GLY A 591 2.02 28.73 37.73
N GLU A 592 1.99 29.82 36.95
CA GLU A 592 0.76 30.49 36.53
C GLU A 592 0.37 30.13 35.09
N THR A 593 -0.92 30.08 34.77
CA THR A 593 -1.40 29.87 33.39
C THR A 593 -1.67 31.21 32.70
N HIS A 594 -1.10 31.42 31.51
CA HIS A 594 -1.27 32.61 30.67
C HIS A 594 -2.07 32.25 29.41
N HIS A 595 -2.94 33.14 28.95
CA HIS A 595 -3.76 32.91 27.75
C HIS A 595 -3.07 33.47 26.49
N ALA A 596 -2.74 32.62 25.50
CA ALA A 596 -2.42 33.11 24.15
C ALA A 596 -3.71 33.36 23.35
N ARG A 597 -3.76 34.47 22.60
CA ARG A 597 -4.94 34.85 21.82
C ARG A 597 -5.19 33.87 20.67
N GLY A 598 -6.46 33.49 20.43
CA GLY A 598 -6.86 32.52 19.38
C GLY A 598 -6.43 32.86 17.94
N ASN A 599 -6.04 34.12 17.67
CA ASN A 599 -5.52 34.54 16.37
C ASN A 599 -4.08 34.06 16.08
N GLN A 600 -3.43 33.40 17.02
CA GLN A 600 -2.09 32.81 16.86
C GLN A 600 -2.12 31.34 16.40
N ALA A 601 -3.31 30.75 16.21
CA ALA A 601 -3.45 29.43 15.61
C ALA A 601 -3.16 29.49 14.09
N ALA A 602 -2.53 28.45 13.55
CA ALA A 602 -2.38 28.31 12.11
C ALA A 602 -3.69 27.89 11.45
N ALA A 603 -4.40 26.95 12.10
CA ALA A 603 -5.75 26.56 11.72
C ALA A 603 -6.55 26.09 12.95
N TRP A 604 -7.88 26.13 12.86
CA TRP A 604 -8.74 25.40 13.77
C TRP A 604 -9.98 24.86 13.06
N PHE A 605 -10.49 23.74 13.56
CA PHE A 605 -11.59 22.99 12.99
C PHE A 605 -12.64 22.72 14.05
N LEU A 606 -13.91 22.66 13.63
CA LEU A 606 -15.05 22.39 14.48
C LEU A 606 -15.82 21.17 13.96
N ASP A 607 -16.06 20.23 14.86
CA ASP A 607 -17.10 19.21 14.74
C ASP A 607 -18.31 19.66 15.59
N THR A 608 -19.44 19.84 14.93
CA THR A 608 -20.66 20.41 15.53
C THR A 608 -21.51 19.40 16.30
N ASP A 609 -21.29 18.10 16.11
CA ASP A 609 -22.04 17.03 16.80
C ASP A 609 -21.17 15.78 17.01
N TYR A 610 -20.08 15.96 17.75
CA TYR A 610 -19.06 14.93 17.92
C TYR A 610 -19.64 13.68 18.59
N ASP A 611 -19.54 12.55 17.90
CA ASP A 611 -20.11 11.26 18.30
C ASP A 611 -19.26 10.50 19.33
N GLY A 612 -18.06 11.01 19.62
CA GLY A 612 -17.09 10.36 20.50
C GLY A 612 -16.14 9.40 19.79
N GLN A 613 -16.30 9.19 18.48
CA GLN A 613 -15.58 8.20 17.68
C GLN A 613 -14.94 8.77 16.42
N THR A 614 -15.39 9.86 15.83
CA THR A 614 -14.75 10.39 14.62
C THR A 614 -14.88 11.89 14.60
N PHE A 615 -13.75 12.57 14.43
CA PHE A 615 -13.75 14.03 14.31
C PHE A 615 -14.13 14.40 12.88
N HIS A 616 -15.39 14.78 12.68
CA HIS A 616 -15.89 15.20 11.39
C HIS A 616 -15.76 16.72 11.25
N ILE A 617 -14.87 17.17 10.36
CA ILE A 617 -14.64 18.60 10.12
C ILE A 617 -15.90 19.20 9.46
N CYS A 618 -16.74 19.84 10.26
CA CYS A 618 -17.93 20.54 9.79
C CYS A 618 -17.60 21.98 9.39
N GLN A 619 -16.64 22.61 10.06
CA GLN A 619 -16.15 23.96 9.76
C GLN A 619 -14.63 24.07 9.93
N ALA A 620 -13.99 24.94 9.16
CA ALA A 620 -12.54 25.13 9.12
C ALA A 620 -12.17 26.62 9.07
N PHE A 621 -11.14 26.99 9.82
CA PHE A 621 -10.72 28.38 10.00
C PHE A 621 -9.19 28.51 10.00
N PHE A 622 -8.69 29.64 9.49
CA PHE A 622 -7.26 29.88 9.26
C PHE A 622 -6.85 31.31 9.68
N PRO A 623 -6.76 31.60 10.99
CA PRO A 623 -6.56 32.96 11.48
C PRO A 623 -5.12 33.48 11.32
N GLY A 624 -4.14 32.59 11.13
CA GLY A 624 -2.73 32.90 11.31
C GLY A 624 -1.96 33.55 10.15
N ASP A 625 -2.35 33.37 8.88
CA ASP A 625 -1.58 33.91 7.73
C ASP A 625 -2.43 34.85 6.86
N ALA A 626 -2.08 36.14 6.93
CA ALA A 626 -2.70 37.22 6.19
C ALA A 626 -2.46 37.15 4.66
N ASP A 627 -1.44 36.42 4.21
CA ASP A 627 -1.04 36.30 2.79
C ASP A 627 -1.12 34.88 2.21
N ALA A 628 -1.38 33.85 3.03
CA ALA A 628 -1.56 32.46 2.58
C ALA A 628 -2.52 32.33 1.38
N TRP A 629 -3.57 33.14 1.35
CA TRP A 629 -4.63 33.02 0.37
C TRP A 629 -4.36 33.77 -0.92
N LYS A 630 -3.51 34.81 -0.90
CA LYS A 630 -2.93 35.38 -2.13
C LYS A 630 -2.00 34.38 -2.82
N LYS A 631 -1.28 33.56 -2.02
CA LYS A 631 -0.47 32.46 -2.55
C LYS A 631 -1.38 31.39 -3.16
N LEU A 632 -2.50 31.07 -2.51
CA LEU A 632 -3.48 30.12 -3.03
C LEU A 632 -4.18 30.62 -4.32
N GLU A 633 -4.60 31.89 -4.36
CA GLU A 633 -5.20 32.53 -5.54
C GLU A 633 -4.24 32.47 -6.73
N ARG A 634 -2.96 32.77 -6.51
CA ARG A 634 -1.89 32.65 -7.52
C ARG A 634 -1.66 31.20 -7.96
N ALA A 635 -1.69 30.24 -7.02
CA ALA A 635 -1.49 28.83 -7.31
C ALA A 635 -2.65 28.23 -8.11
N LEU A 636 -3.88 28.57 -7.77
CA LEU A 636 -5.11 28.05 -8.39
C LEU A 636 -5.55 28.84 -9.63
N LYS A 637 -4.99 30.04 -9.86
CA LYS A 637 -5.38 30.97 -10.95
C LYS A 637 -6.89 31.27 -10.99
N ALA A 638 -7.53 31.32 -9.82
CA ALA A 638 -8.97 31.57 -9.68
C ALA A 638 -9.21 32.83 -8.84
N ARG A 639 -10.35 33.50 -9.02
CA ARG A 639 -10.79 34.59 -8.11
C ARG A 639 -11.53 33.99 -6.93
N ILE A 640 -11.08 34.30 -5.71
CA ILE A 640 -11.72 33.87 -4.46
C ILE A 640 -12.59 35.01 -3.93
N ASP A 641 -13.77 34.71 -3.42
CA ASP A 641 -14.66 35.69 -2.78
C ASP A 641 -14.01 36.25 -1.50
N PRO A 642 -13.68 37.56 -1.45
CA PRO A 642 -13.00 38.16 -0.32
C PRO A 642 -13.85 38.21 0.96
N GLU A 643 -15.19 38.24 0.86
CA GLU A 643 -16.07 38.29 2.02
C GLU A 643 -16.23 36.92 2.68
N ALA A 644 -16.50 35.88 1.89
CA ALA A 644 -16.53 34.50 2.36
C ALA A 644 -15.20 34.11 3.04
N PHE A 645 -14.10 34.61 2.50
CA PHE A 645 -12.77 34.36 3.02
C PHE A 645 -12.46 35.12 4.32
N ALA A 646 -12.91 36.38 4.45
CA ALA A 646 -12.78 37.14 5.70
C ALA A 646 -13.46 36.43 6.89
N GLN A 647 -14.55 35.70 6.64
CA GLN A 647 -15.25 34.93 7.66
C GLN A 647 -14.46 33.70 8.13
N MET A 648 -13.68 33.06 7.25
CA MET A 648 -12.82 31.91 7.62
C MET A 648 -11.55 32.30 8.40
N ARG A 649 -11.26 33.60 8.54
CA ARG A 649 -10.18 34.12 9.38
C ARG A 649 -10.58 34.36 10.84
N GLY A 650 -11.86 34.17 11.14
CA GLY A 650 -12.39 34.37 12.48
C GLY A 650 -11.88 33.36 13.49
N THR A 651 -11.96 33.75 14.76
CA THR A 651 -11.88 32.85 15.91
C THR A 651 -13.27 32.43 16.39
N VAL A 652 -14.33 32.77 15.66
CA VAL A 652 -15.72 32.46 15.98
C VAL A 652 -16.29 31.60 14.86
N SER A 653 -16.96 30.51 15.23
CA SER A 653 -17.59 29.59 14.28
C SER A 653 -18.81 30.21 13.60
N PHE A 654 -19.23 29.62 12.47
CA PHE A 654 -20.57 29.87 11.95
C PHE A 654 -21.61 29.25 12.90
N PRO A 655 -22.82 29.85 13.00
CA PRO A 655 -23.92 29.28 13.77
C PRO A 655 -24.25 27.86 13.31
N PHE A 656 -24.42 26.93 14.25
CA PHE A 656 -24.84 25.57 13.98
C PHE A 656 -25.95 25.13 14.95
N LYS A 657 -26.75 24.14 14.54
CA LYS A 657 -27.77 23.55 15.42
C LYS A 657 -27.15 22.40 16.21
N PRO A 658 -27.54 22.21 17.47
CA PRO A 658 -27.09 21.06 18.25
C PRO A 658 -27.57 19.76 17.59
N GLY A 659 -26.69 18.78 17.43
CA GLY A 659 -27.05 17.49 16.88
C GLY A 659 -27.47 16.47 17.95
N LYS A 660 -27.43 15.18 17.60
CA LYS A 660 -27.96 14.09 18.45
C LYS A 660 -27.09 13.82 19.67
N HIS A 661 -25.80 14.12 19.61
CA HIS A 661 -24.82 13.83 20.66
C HIS A 661 -24.63 14.97 21.67
N GLN A 662 -25.16 16.17 21.38
CA GLN A 662 -25.14 17.34 22.27
C GLN A 662 -23.73 17.74 22.74
N ARG A 663 -22.71 17.41 21.94
CA ARG A 663 -21.30 17.66 22.20
C ARG A 663 -20.64 18.21 20.94
N PHE A 664 -19.63 19.05 21.11
CA PHE A 664 -18.82 19.58 20.01
C PHE A 664 -17.34 19.32 20.30
N ALA A 665 -16.54 19.24 19.24
CA ALA A 665 -15.10 19.10 19.35
C ALA A 665 -14.39 20.20 18.55
N VAL A 666 -13.37 20.80 19.16
CA VAL A 666 -12.53 21.81 18.52
C VAL A 666 -11.11 21.27 18.40
N LYS A 667 -10.59 21.24 17.18
CA LYS A 667 -9.19 20.90 16.90
C LYS A 667 -8.43 22.18 16.53
N VAL A 668 -7.29 22.43 17.14
CA VAL A 668 -6.41 23.58 16.84
C VAL A 668 -5.06 23.06 16.35
N ILE A 669 -4.54 23.70 15.30
CA ILE A 669 -3.23 23.45 14.71
C ILE A 669 -2.36 24.71 14.86
N ASP A 670 -1.13 24.54 15.35
CA ASP A 670 -0.15 25.62 15.41
C ASP A 670 0.67 25.76 14.10
N PHE A 671 1.48 26.81 13.95
CA PHE A 671 2.30 27.02 12.74
C PHE A 671 3.41 25.99 12.53
N ARG A 672 3.61 25.09 13.49
CA ARG A 672 4.61 24.03 13.45
C ARG A 672 3.97 22.67 13.12
N GLY A 673 2.66 22.63 12.94
CA GLY A 673 1.91 21.43 12.57
C GLY A 673 1.48 20.56 13.76
N ASN A 674 1.59 21.05 15.00
CA ASN A 674 1.13 20.33 16.18
C ASN A 674 -0.38 20.47 16.34
N GLU A 675 -1.07 19.37 16.67
CA GLU A 675 -2.53 19.33 16.80
C GLU A 675 -2.95 19.10 18.26
N VAL A 676 -3.95 19.86 18.72
CA VAL A 676 -4.62 19.65 20.01
C VAL A 676 -6.13 19.66 19.82
N VAL A 677 -6.85 18.80 20.55
CA VAL A 677 -8.31 18.68 20.46
C VAL A 677 -8.92 18.90 21.84
N ARG A 678 -10.03 19.64 21.89
CA ARG A 678 -10.87 19.77 23.08
C ARG A 678 -12.31 19.40 22.75
N VAL A 679 -12.91 18.55 23.57
CA VAL A 679 -14.31 18.11 23.44
C VAL A 679 -15.10 18.69 24.60
N LEU A 680 -16.26 19.29 24.32
CA LEU A 680 -17.13 19.89 25.33
C LEU A 680 -18.62 19.60 25.04
N PRO A 681 -19.46 19.51 26.08
CA PRO A 681 -20.91 19.49 25.92
C PRO A 681 -21.46 20.87 25.53
N LEU A 682 -22.59 20.89 24.79
CA LEU A 682 -23.28 22.12 24.39
C LEU A 682 -24.13 22.73 25.52
N GLU A 683 -24.53 21.93 26.52
CA GLU A 683 -25.16 22.40 27.76
C GLU A 683 -24.52 21.72 28.99
N GLY A 684 -24.46 22.46 30.10
CA GLY A 684 -23.89 21.99 31.36
C GLY A 684 -24.53 20.69 31.83
N ALA A 685 -23.80 19.58 31.65
CA ALA A 685 -24.10 18.34 32.34
C ALA A 685 -23.91 18.58 33.84
N VAL A 686 -25.03 18.78 34.54
CA VAL A 686 -25.08 18.51 35.97
C VAL A 686 -24.65 17.05 36.13
N TYR A 687 -23.45 16.87 36.69
CA TYR A 687 -23.01 15.57 37.19
C TYR A 687 -24.07 15.10 38.19
N ARG A 688 -24.87 14.11 37.82
CA ARG A 688 -25.55 13.29 38.82
C ARG A 688 -24.49 12.37 39.38
N GLU A 689 -24.10 12.61 40.62
CA GLU A 689 -23.45 11.61 41.47
C GLU A 689 -24.31 10.35 41.44
N GLY A 690 -23.71 9.24 40.99
CA GLY A 690 -24.24 7.89 41.03
C GLY A 690 -23.08 6.98 41.35
#